data_AF-A0A0R3WN73-F1
#
_entry.id   AF-A0A0R3WN73-F1
#
_cell.length_a   1.000
_cell.length_b   1.000
_cell.length_c   1.000
_cell.angle_alpha   90.00
_cell.angle_beta   90.00
_cell.angle_gamma   90.00
#
_symmetry.space_group_name_H-M   'P 1'
#
loop_
_entity.id
_entity.type
_entity.pdbx_description
1 polymer ?
#
loop_
_entity_poly.entity_id
_entity_poly.type
_entity_poly.pdbx_seq_one_letter_code
_entity_poly.pdbx_strand_id
1 'polypeptide(L)'
;LEQINSVSEVRLFPSQLRLISKYRSFLSLNFLESREIVPSGAETDHRELSSILGRIYFNNNSFAAYTDACLQTAEKFQMLRSLINRRNESRVEENLVEGSVILSDAVYELICRHFASRDDWPALERTLTWLREDGIPPTFNICMASLECLGGLLHRSINGKPFPKSLSHKLSTENRLIHSYVEEKAIETIALAKNYGINVYEGLLRYPCQKQSLRKILTVLFFVTPDREPSLSFHTTQLATSRTRKTLEITTRVSSVLDKTPLSPTNIFSDVFPNSRAMVEAFKEQLGLEIVGQVPILPVLPIFEEMLKEAPEIAKTSSRSSNQLSSPHSLAELRKSLEAEQNTHWRRQLTEAFEATLQRLKVAHAHGKITAYPFLKILPTKSYVDLMIQAVNTIVTDTALQHVSRSLFLLRLGERVETACVVWRKQNAGILDEMAKSYKIYAEMFSSSTRKVEHFREMWLRALQVNAESSASLDQEWPKWNSHILLTVGHELYRILYDNLTFNINALRSRGASKLQRQEANVLFEVSSDTPGEARYEIRVHPTLLKWYNASDRFTPLTFSPTELPMLCPPLPWVNTNHAGYLVSSNNATRFIRKTNFFPGGDAAVNDDLDFDISTIPLVFDSLNALAACAWKVNKPILDAILRVARGGGDKNLSIPETKSLFPIPPKKFDSTLTREERIAAYRQAHNIRKLHDETRSLWATELYRLSIANHYRDKVFWFPHSMDFRGRVYPCPPHFHHMGELLPDADQLVGLFFCNADRFRVMALRMQICLDIFQGESSTANLTEKGIDTYLDSFSFPKGSDVARGLIVFAKGLPLGERGLRWLKIHLANLTGNVKR
;
A
#
# COMPACT_ATOMS: atom_id res chain seq x y z
N LEU A 1 -18.45 -22.68 -26.50
CA LEU A 1 -18.59 -21.20 -26.68
C LEU A 1 -19.91 -20.58 -26.16
N GLU A 2 -21.05 -21.28 -26.21
CA GLU A 2 -22.38 -20.67 -26.06
C GLU A 2 -22.64 -19.93 -24.74
N GLN A 3 -22.16 -20.46 -23.60
CA GLN A 3 -22.26 -19.80 -22.29
C GLN A 3 -21.64 -18.37 -22.26
N ILE A 4 -20.72 -18.07 -23.18
CA ILE A 4 -20.08 -16.75 -23.34
C ILE A 4 -20.92 -15.83 -24.26
N ASN A 5 -21.78 -16.40 -25.09
CA ASN A 5 -22.71 -15.66 -25.95
C ASN A 5 -24.05 -15.36 -25.24
N SER A 6 -24.48 -16.16 -24.25
CA SER A 6 -25.67 -15.92 -23.40
C SER A 6 -25.43 -14.95 -22.22
N VAL A 7 -24.27 -14.30 -22.18
CA VAL A 7 -23.79 -13.44 -21.05
C VAL A 7 -24.71 -12.26 -20.71
N SER A 8 -25.70 -11.92 -21.54
CA SER A 8 -26.74 -10.94 -21.22
C SER A 8 -27.50 -11.23 -19.92
N GLU A 9 -27.55 -12.49 -19.47
CA GLU A 9 -28.27 -12.91 -18.27
C GLU A 9 -27.32 -13.27 -17.10
N VAL A 10 -26.00 -13.24 -17.32
CA VAL A 10 -25.01 -13.78 -16.37
C VAL A 10 -24.36 -12.68 -15.54
N ARG A 11 -24.44 -12.80 -14.20
CA ARG A 11 -23.80 -11.87 -13.25
C ARG A 11 -22.30 -12.09 -13.10
N LEU A 12 -21.56 -11.86 -14.20
CA LEU A 12 -20.09 -11.83 -14.21
C LEU A 12 -19.55 -10.52 -13.59
N PHE A 13 -18.32 -10.57 -13.11
CA PHE A 13 -17.57 -9.37 -12.73
C PHE A 13 -17.20 -8.54 -13.98
N PRO A 14 -17.27 -7.20 -13.95
CA PRO A 14 -16.80 -6.35 -15.04
C PRO A 14 -15.40 -6.70 -15.60
N SER A 15 -14.49 -7.26 -14.82
CA SER A 15 -13.17 -7.76 -15.28
C SER A 15 -13.30 -8.95 -16.22
N GLN A 16 -14.19 -9.89 -15.90
CA GLN A 16 -14.56 -11.04 -16.74
C GLN A 16 -15.34 -10.58 -17.98
N LEU A 17 -16.23 -9.58 -17.85
CA LEU A 17 -16.93 -8.98 -19.00
C LEU A 17 -15.96 -8.27 -19.95
N ARG A 18 -14.97 -7.53 -19.43
CA ARG A 18 -13.89 -6.94 -20.24
C ARG A 18 -13.02 -8.01 -20.90
N LEU A 19 -12.70 -9.10 -20.20
CA LEU A 19 -12.00 -10.26 -20.76
C LEU A 19 -12.78 -10.86 -21.94
N ILE A 20 -14.06 -11.18 -21.75
CA ILE A 20 -14.93 -11.69 -22.81
C ILE A 20 -15.03 -10.72 -23.98
N SER A 21 -15.35 -9.45 -23.71
CA SER A 21 -15.58 -8.46 -24.77
C SER A 21 -14.31 -8.16 -25.59
N LYS A 22 -13.13 -8.18 -24.97
CA LYS A 22 -11.86 -7.87 -25.62
C LYS A 22 -11.30 -9.04 -26.42
N TYR A 23 -11.62 -10.27 -26.02
CA TYR A 23 -11.07 -11.49 -26.62
C TYR A 23 -12.13 -12.38 -27.30
N ARG A 24 -13.35 -11.88 -27.48
CA ARG A 24 -14.42 -12.58 -28.24
C ARG A 24 -13.93 -13.00 -29.62
N SER A 25 -13.12 -12.19 -30.29
CA SER A 25 -12.51 -12.52 -31.59
C SER A 25 -11.54 -13.69 -31.50
N PHE A 26 -10.61 -13.70 -30.53
CA PHE A 26 -9.71 -14.85 -30.29
C PHE A 26 -10.50 -16.14 -30.05
N LEU A 27 -11.47 -16.10 -29.13
CA LEU A 27 -12.29 -17.26 -28.78
C LEU A 27 -13.11 -17.75 -30.00
N SER A 28 -13.64 -16.84 -30.81
CA SER A 28 -14.40 -17.16 -32.04
C SER A 28 -13.52 -17.55 -33.24
N LEU A 29 -12.19 -17.41 -33.15
CA LEU A 29 -11.25 -17.83 -34.19
C LEU A 29 -10.65 -19.22 -33.91
N ASN A 30 -10.43 -19.55 -32.64
CA ASN A 30 -9.68 -20.76 -32.24
C ASN A 30 -10.57 -21.94 -31.81
N PHE A 31 -11.85 -21.69 -31.47
CA PHE A 31 -12.76 -22.73 -30.92
C PHE A 31 -14.09 -22.83 -31.70
N LEU A 32 -14.02 -22.77 -33.04
CA LEU A 32 -15.18 -22.69 -33.93
C LEU A 32 -16.10 -23.92 -33.95
N GLU A 33 -15.58 -25.10 -33.58
CA GLU A 33 -16.24 -26.38 -33.82
C GLU A 33 -17.35 -26.69 -32.79
N SER A 34 -17.39 -26.03 -31.63
CA SER A 34 -18.47 -26.13 -30.63
C SER A 34 -19.73 -25.35 -31.03
N ARG A 35 -20.35 -25.75 -32.15
CA ARG A 35 -21.58 -25.15 -32.73
C ARG A 35 -22.80 -26.07 -32.77
N GLU A 36 -22.76 -27.21 -32.09
CA GLU A 36 -23.98 -28.00 -31.85
C GLU A 36 -24.92 -27.26 -30.90
N ILE A 37 -26.19 -27.17 -31.28
CA ILE A 37 -27.19 -26.30 -30.67
C ILE A 37 -27.56 -26.84 -29.28
N VAL A 38 -27.15 -26.17 -28.20
CA VAL A 38 -27.64 -26.52 -26.86
C VAL A 38 -29.13 -26.16 -26.72
N PRO A 39 -30.00 -27.11 -26.35
CA PRO A 39 -31.41 -26.83 -26.13
C PRO A 39 -31.62 -25.95 -24.88
N SER A 40 -32.58 -25.04 -24.97
CA SER A 40 -32.86 -23.99 -23.97
C SER A 40 -33.57 -24.51 -22.71
N GLY A 41 -33.00 -25.51 -22.04
CA GLY A 41 -33.63 -26.21 -20.89
C GLY A 41 -32.67 -26.73 -19.82
N ALA A 42 -31.35 -26.55 -19.96
CA ALA A 42 -30.39 -26.84 -18.90
C ALA A 42 -30.16 -25.60 -18.03
N GLU A 43 -30.24 -25.75 -16.70
CA GLU A 43 -29.70 -24.75 -15.77
C GLU A 43 -28.19 -24.63 -16.02
N THR A 44 -27.75 -23.52 -16.60
CA THR A 44 -26.34 -23.33 -16.96
C THR A 44 -25.55 -22.94 -15.72
N ASP A 45 -24.57 -23.76 -15.29
CA ASP A 45 -23.77 -23.44 -14.10
C ASP A 45 -22.77 -22.30 -14.38
N HIS A 46 -23.28 -21.08 -14.25
CA HIS A 46 -22.52 -19.85 -14.37
C HIS A 46 -21.36 -19.73 -13.35
N ARG A 47 -21.33 -20.55 -12.28
CA ARG A 47 -20.23 -20.57 -11.31
C ARG A 47 -18.99 -21.18 -11.93
N GLU A 48 -19.13 -22.22 -12.74
CA GLU A 48 -18.01 -22.86 -13.44
C GLU A 48 -17.36 -21.88 -14.42
N LEU A 49 -18.15 -21.24 -15.29
CA LEU A 49 -17.66 -20.22 -16.22
C LEU A 49 -16.93 -19.08 -15.49
N SER A 50 -17.51 -18.58 -14.39
CA SER A 50 -16.89 -17.52 -13.58
C SER A 50 -15.56 -17.98 -12.95
N SER A 51 -15.49 -19.22 -12.47
CA SER A 51 -14.26 -19.84 -11.93
C SER A 51 -13.16 -19.98 -13.00
N ILE A 52 -13.52 -20.46 -14.20
CA ILE A 52 -12.60 -20.57 -15.34
C ILE A 52 -12.05 -19.19 -15.73
N LEU A 53 -12.92 -18.19 -15.94
CA LEU A 53 -12.51 -16.83 -16.31
C LEU A 53 -11.65 -16.16 -15.24
N GLY A 54 -11.97 -16.38 -13.95
CA GLY A 54 -11.18 -15.89 -12.82
C GLY A 54 -9.76 -16.48 -12.81
N ARG A 55 -9.63 -17.78 -13.07
CA ARG A 55 -8.34 -18.49 -13.16
C ARG A 55 -7.52 -18.08 -14.39
N ILE A 56 -8.15 -17.88 -15.55
CA ILE A 56 -7.49 -17.31 -16.75
C ILE A 56 -6.93 -15.93 -16.43
N TYR A 57 -7.74 -15.02 -15.86
CA TYR A 57 -7.30 -13.68 -15.48
C TYR A 57 -6.13 -13.72 -14.48
N PHE A 58 -6.23 -14.58 -13.45
CA PHE A 58 -5.18 -14.76 -12.45
C PHE A 58 -3.86 -15.24 -13.05
N ASN A 59 -3.90 -16.29 -13.89
CA ASN A 59 -2.73 -16.86 -14.55
C ASN A 59 -2.06 -15.87 -15.52
N ASN A 60 -2.86 -15.05 -16.21
CA ASN A 60 -2.34 -13.98 -17.07
C ASN A 60 -1.61 -12.89 -16.26
N ASN A 61 -2.13 -12.49 -15.10
CA ASN A 61 -1.45 -11.54 -14.22
C ASN A 61 -0.15 -12.12 -13.64
N SER A 62 -0.14 -13.39 -13.21
CA SER A 62 1.10 -14.10 -12.83
C SER A 62 2.14 -14.07 -13.95
N PHE A 63 1.72 -14.32 -15.19
CA PHE A 63 2.61 -14.39 -16.34
C PHE A 63 3.11 -13.00 -16.79
N ALA A 64 2.32 -11.93 -16.64
CA ALA A 64 2.75 -10.56 -16.87
C ALA A 64 3.85 -10.14 -15.88
N ALA A 65 3.67 -10.43 -14.57
CA ALA A 65 4.69 -10.17 -13.55
C ALA A 65 5.99 -10.97 -13.79
N TYR A 66 5.88 -12.25 -14.19
CA TYR A 66 7.03 -13.07 -14.61
C TYR A 66 7.72 -12.52 -15.87
N THR A 67 6.96 -12.03 -16.84
CA THR A 67 7.48 -11.41 -18.07
C THR A 67 8.29 -10.16 -17.74
N ASP A 68 7.76 -9.26 -16.92
CA ASP A 68 8.47 -8.07 -16.43
C ASP A 68 9.78 -8.44 -15.71
N ALA A 69 9.72 -9.37 -14.74
CA ALA A 69 10.92 -9.80 -14.00
C ALA A 69 12.00 -10.40 -14.92
N CYS A 70 11.62 -11.24 -15.90
CA CYS A 70 12.57 -11.80 -16.86
C CYS A 70 13.15 -10.76 -17.82
N LEU A 71 12.34 -9.80 -18.29
CA LEU A 71 12.78 -8.73 -19.20
C LEU A 71 13.75 -7.75 -18.54
N GLN A 72 13.64 -7.56 -17.21
CA GLN A 72 14.58 -6.76 -16.42
C GLN A 72 15.87 -7.52 -16.09
N THR A 73 15.77 -8.81 -15.75
CA THR A 73 16.91 -9.62 -15.29
C THR A 73 17.65 -10.36 -16.41
N ALA A 74 17.41 -9.96 -17.67
CA ALA A 74 18.00 -10.50 -18.90
C ALA A 74 17.65 -11.96 -19.27
N GLU A 75 16.72 -12.61 -18.57
CA GLU A 75 16.21 -13.96 -18.86
C GLU A 75 15.17 -13.97 -20.00
N LYS A 76 15.35 -13.09 -21.01
CA LYS A 76 14.41 -12.88 -22.12
C LYS A 76 14.15 -14.16 -22.92
N PHE A 77 15.18 -15.00 -23.11
CA PHE A 77 15.07 -16.20 -23.93
C PHE A 77 14.13 -17.25 -23.29
N GLN A 78 14.27 -17.45 -21.98
CA GLN A 78 13.45 -18.33 -21.17
C GLN A 78 12.00 -17.84 -21.14
N MET A 79 11.79 -16.54 -20.93
CA MET A 79 10.46 -15.93 -21.02
C MET A 79 9.82 -16.13 -22.40
N LEU A 80 10.54 -15.85 -23.49
CA LEU A 80 10.01 -16.04 -24.85
C LEU A 80 9.70 -17.51 -25.16
N ARG A 81 10.46 -18.46 -24.61
CA ARG A 81 10.16 -19.89 -24.69
C ARG A 81 8.87 -20.23 -23.92
N SER A 82 8.73 -19.75 -22.68
CA SER A 82 7.49 -19.92 -21.90
C SER A 82 6.28 -19.28 -22.60
N LEU A 83 6.46 -18.11 -23.25
CA LEU A 83 5.42 -17.44 -24.03
C LEU A 83 4.99 -18.31 -25.21
N ILE A 84 5.93 -18.76 -26.05
CA ILE A 84 5.62 -19.57 -27.24
C ILE A 84 4.92 -20.89 -26.85
N ASN A 85 5.39 -21.57 -25.81
CA ASN A 85 4.73 -22.76 -25.26
C ASN A 85 3.27 -22.45 -24.88
N ARG A 86 3.05 -21.43 -24.03
CA ARG A 86 1.70 -21.04 -23.60
C ARG A 86 0.80 -20.59 -24.75
N ARG A 87 1.34 -19.93 -25.79
CA ARG A 87 0.57 -19.53 -27.00
C ARG A 87 0.07 -20.75 -27.78
N ASN A 88 0.86 -21.82 -27.82
CA ASN A 88 0.46 -23.08 -28.44
C ASN A 88 -0.57 -23.81 -27.54
N GLU A 89 -0.32 -23.88 -26.23
CA GLU A 89 -1.25 -24.45 -25.24
C GLU A 89 -2.62 -23.75 -25.29
N SER A 90 -2.64 -22.43 -25.48
CA SER A 90 -3.84 -21.58 -25.56
C SER A 90 -4.82 -21.92 -26.69
N ARG A 91 -4.44 -22.79 -27.64
CA ARG A 91 -5.24 -23.17 -28.81
C ARG A 91 -5.86 -24.56 -28.70
N VAL A 92 -5.75 -25.21 -27.55
CA VAL A 92 -6.38 -26.49 -27.22
C VAL A 92 -7.58 -26.22 -26.31
N GLU A 93 -8.74 -26.85 -26.55
CA GLU A 93 -9.97 -26.55 -25.79
C GLU A 93 -9.88 -27.03 -24.33
N GLU A 94 -9.28 -28.19 -24.06
CA GLU A 94 -9.02 -28.69 -22.70
C GLU A 94 -8.25 -27.67 -21.83
N ASN A 95 -7.30 -26.96 -22.45
CA ASN A 95 -6.48 -25.92 -21.82
C ASN A 95 -7.25 -24.63 -21.48
N LEU A 96 -8.43 -24.40 -22.07
CA LEU A 96 -9.37 -23.37 -21.62
C LEU A 96 -9.87 -23.68 -20.21
N VAL A 97 -10.17 -24.96 -19.94
CA VAL A 97 -10.62 -25.46 -18.62
C VAL A 97 -9.47 -25.54 -17.62
N GLU A 98 -8.21 -25.69 -18.05
CA GLU A 98 -7.04 -25.48 -17.18
C GLU A 98 -6.81 -24.01 -16.84
N GLY A 99 -7.21 -23.10 -17.73
CA GLY A 99 -6.99 -21.67 -17.64
C GLY A 99 -5.57 -21.24 -18.02
N SER A 100 -4.88 -22.00 -18.88
CA SER A 100 -3.54 -21.69 -19.36
C SER A 100 -3.51 -20.63 -20.47
N VAL A 101 -4.65 -20.37 -21.11
CA VAL A 101 -4.86 -19.40 -22.20
C VAL A 101 -4.22 -18.03 -21.93
N ILE A 102 -3.36 -17.56 -22.84
CA ILE A 102 -2.90 -16.17 -22.89
C ILE A 102 -3.99 -15.32 -23.55
N LEU A 103 -4.48 -14.34 -22.80
CA LEU A 103 -5.36 -13.29 -23.31
C LEU A 103 -4.78 -11.89 -23.04
N SER A 104 -3.98 -11.71 -21.99
CA SER A 104 -3.58 -10.38 -21.52
C SER A 104 -2.59 -9.68 -22.47
N ASP A 105 -3.03 -8.52 -22.93
CA ASP A 105 -2.24 -7.54 -23.67
C ASP A 105 -1.08 -6.95 -22.85
N ALA A 106 -1.12 -7.01 -21.51
CA ALA A 106 -0.02 -6.53 -20.67
C ALA A 106 1.29 -7.26 -20.96
N VAL A 107 1.23 -8.56 -21.30
CA VAL A 107 2.40 -9.36 -21.70
C VAL A 107 3.00 -8.81 -23.00
N TYR A 108 2.15 -8.54 -23.98
CA TYR A 108 2.54 -7.97 -25.28
C TYR A 108 3.05 -6.53 -25.16
N GLU A 109 2.43 -5.71 -24.31
CA GLU A 109 2.85 -4.34 -24.05
C GLU A 109 4.25 -4.27 -23.41
N LEU A 110 4.54 -5.12 -22.41
CA LEU A 110 5.87 -5.22 -21.79
C LEU A 110 6.96 -5.57 -22.82
N ILE A 111 6.65 -6.49 -23.73
CA ILE A 111 7.58 -6.93 -24.78
C ILE A 111 7.78 -5.82 -25.82
N CYS A 112 6.71 -5.15 -26.26
CA CYS A 112 6.79 -3.98 -27.15
C CYS A 112 7.59 -2.83 -26.51
N ARG A 113 7.33 -2.46 -25.24
CA ARG A 113 8.12 -1.45 -24.50
C ARG A 113 9.60 -1.85 -24.37
N HIS A 114 9.89 -3.14 -24.15
CA HIS A 114 11.28 -3.63 -24.08
C HIS A 114 12.02 -3.52 -25.42
N PHE A 115 11.35 -3.74 -26.55
CA PHE A 115 11.95 -3.57 -27.87
C PHE A 115 12.02 -2.09 -28.32
N ALA A 116 11.01 -1.28 -28.00
CA ALA A 116 10.97 0.15 -28.29
C ALA A 116 12.11 0.93 -27.59
N SER A 117 12.38 0.61 -26.33
CA SER A 117 13.54 1.15 -25.58
C SER A 117 14.91 0.74 -26.14
N ARG A 118 14.96 -0.21 -27.10
CA ARG A 118 16.16 -0.68 -27.80
C ARG A 118 16.18 -0.31 -29.29
N ASP A 119 15.12 0.31 -29.79
CA ASP A 119 14.86 0.62 -31.20
C ASP A 119 14.80 -0.66 -32.10
N ASP A 120 14.49 -1.83 -31.51
CA ASP A 120 14.52 -3.15 -32.16
C ASP A 120 13.21 -3.46 -32.90
N TRP A 121 12.94 -2.70 -33.97
CA TRP A 121 11.69 -2.83 -34.74
C TRP A 121 11.39 -4.26 -35.22
N PRO A 122 12.34 -5.05 -35.79
CA PRO A 122 12.01 -6.39 -36.28
C PRO A 122 11.49 -7.36 -35.21
N ALA A 123 11.86 -7.15 -33.94
CA ALA A 123 11.34 -7.94 -32.83
C ALA A 123 9.99 -7.41 -32.32
N LEU A 124 9.76 -6.10 -32.39
CA LEU A 124 8.48 -5.47 -32.08
C LEU A 124 7.42 -5.82 -33.14
N GLU A 125 7.76 -5.71 -34.43
CA GLU A 125 6.97 -6.13 -35.60
C GLU A 125 6.48 -7.59 -35.45
N ARG A 126 7.38 -8.51 -35.09
CA ARG A 126 7.02 -9.91 -34.79
C ARG A 126 6.06 -10.04 -33.61
N THR A 127 6.20 -9.19 -32.60
CA THR A 127 5.32 -9.15 -31.42
C THR A 127 3.91 -8.65 -31.79
N LEU A 128 3.79 -7.69 -32.73
CA LEU A 128 2.50 -7.25 -33.29
C LEU A 128 1.84 -8.36 -34.14
N THR A 129 2.62 -9.14 -34.88
CA THR A 129 2.10 -10.32 -35.59
C THR A 129 1.56 -11.35 -34.62
N TRP A 130 2.26 -11.66 -33.53
CA TRP A 130 1.78 -12.58 -32.48
C TRP A 130 0.50 -12.09 -31.80
N LEU A 131 0.41 -10.79 -31.51
CA LEU A 131 -0.80 -10.17 -30.96
C LEU A 131 -2.00 -10.30 -31.93
N ARG A 132 -1.76 -10.19 -33.25
CA ARG A 132 -2.78 -10.44 -34.29
C ARG A 132 -3.17 -11.92 -34.41
N GLU A 133 -2.18 -12.82 -34.41
CA GLU A 133 -2.38 -14.28 -34.43
C GLU A 133 -3.24 -14.76 -33.24
N ASP A 134 -3.05 -14.15 -32.07
CA ASP A 134 -3.79 -14.45 -30.85
C ASP A 134 -5.08 -13.61 -30.69
N GLY A 135 -5.52 -12.90 -31.74
CA GLY A 135 -6.79 -12.16 -31.72
C GLY A 135 -6.91 -11.08 -30.63
N ILE A 136 -5.78 -10.60 -30.10
CA ILE A 136 -5.70 -9.58 -29.06
C ILE A 136 -5.72 -8.20 -29.74
N PRO A 137 -6.64 -7.28 -29.37
CA PRO A 137 -6.64 -5.94 -29.94
C PRO A 137 -5.46 -5.11 -29.39
N PRO A 138 -4.78 -4.30 -30.23
CA PRO A 138 -3.71 -3.43 -29.78
C PRO A 138 -4.25 -2.34 -28.85
N THR A 139 -3.43 -1.90 -27.89
CA THR A 139 -3.74 -0.77 -27.00
C THR A 139 -2.99 0.49 -27.39
N PHE A 140 -3.41 1.63 -26.84
CA PHE A 140 -2.70 2.91 -26.95
C PHE A 140 -1.20 2.73 -26.63
N ASN A 141 -0.86 2.12 -25.50
CA ASN A 141 0.54 1.89 -25.10
C ASN A 141 1.33 1.03 -26.11
N ILE A 142 0.70 0.04 -26.76
CA ILE A 142 1.33 -0.79 -27.79
C ILE A 142 1.58 0.04 -29.06
N CYS A 143 0.60 0.86 -29.49
CA CYS A 143 0.78 1.80 -30.60
C CYS A 143 1.87 2.85 -30.30
N MET A 144 1.90 3.40 -29.08
CA MET A 144 2.92 4.37 -28.68
C MET A 144 4.32 3.74 -28.59
N ALA A 145 4.45 2.51 -28.11
CA ALA A 145 5.73 1.78 -28.14
C ALA A 145 6.19 1.50 -29.58
N SER A 146 5.26 1.21 -30.50
CA SER A 146 5.56 1.04 -31.93
C SER A 146 6.13 2.33 -32.54
N LEU A 147 5.47 3.47 -32.29
CA LEU A 147 5.93 4.80 -32.74
C LEU A 147 7.24 5.22 -32.07
N GLU A 148 7.42 4.95 -30.78
CA GLU A 148 8.67 5.19 -30.06
C GLU A 148 9.85 4.45 -30.72
N CYS A 149 9.65 3.18 -31.08
CA CYS A 149 10.67 2.35 -31.73
C CYS A 149 11.08 2.92 -33.10
N LEU A 150 10.10 3.27 -33.92
CA LEU A 150 10.29 3.86 -35.26
C LEU A 150 10.96 5.24 -35.20
N GLY A 151 10.52 6.11 -34.30
CA GLY A 151 11.18 7.39 -34.03
C GLY A 151 12.60 7.24 -33.49
N GLY A 152 12.87 6.15 -32.75
CA GLY A 152 14.22 5.74 -32.34
C GLY A 152 15.13 5.41 -33.53
N LEU A 153 14.63 4.72 -34.55
CA LEU A 153 15.37 4.44 -35.79
C LEU A 153 15.66 5.71 -36.61
N LEU A 154 14.69 6.62 -36.77
CA LEU A 154 14.93 7.93 -37.38
C LEU A 154 16.00 8.71 -36.61
N HIS A 155 15.89 8.76 -35.29
CA HIS A 155 16.86 9.45 -34.44
C HIS A 155 18.26 8.80 -34.48
N ARG A 156 18.38 7.49 -34.76
CA ARG A 156 19.68 6.87 -35.07
C ARG A 156 20.23 7.31 -36.42
N SER A 157 19.41 7.27 -37.47
CA SER A 157 19.76 7.70 -38.83
C SER A 157 20.30 9.13 -38.84
N ILE A 158 19.52 10.07 -38.28
CA ILE A 158 19.84 11.51 -38.20
C ILE A 158 21.15 11.77 -37.44
N ASN A 159 21.47 10.97 -36.41
CA ASN A 159 22.68 11.13 -35.60
C ASN A 159 23.84 10.21 -36.04
N GLY A 160 23.76 9.54 -37.20
CA GLY A 160 24.81 8.63 -37.71
C GLY A 160 25.10 7.43 -36.80
N LYS A 161 24.14 7.00 -35.97
CA LYS A 161 24.34 5.91 -34.99
C LYS A 161 24.02 4.54 -35.60
N PRO A 162 24.77 3.48 -35.24
CA PRO A 162 24.52 2.15 -35.78
C PRO A 162 23.14 1.60 -35.41
N PHE A 163 22.48 0.96 -36.38
CA PHE A 163 21.20 0.28 -36.21
C PHE A 163 21.35 -1.04 -35.42
N PRO A 164 20.26 -1.60 -34.86
CA PRO A 164 20.27 -2.93 -34.26
C PRO A 164 20.67 -4.01 -35.26
N LYS A 165 21.41 -5.05 -34.81
CA LYS A 165 21.86 -6.17 -35.66
C LYS A 165 20.70 -6.91 -36.35
N SER A 166 19.54 -6.99 -35.68
CA SER A 166 18.28 -7.54 -36.22
C SER A 166 17.80 -6.82 -37.47
N LEU A 167 18.08 -5.51 -37.59
CA LEU A 167 17.67 -4.66 -38.69
C LEU A 167 18.76 -4.56 -39.77
N SER A 168 20.04 -4.56 -39.41
CA SER A 168 21.16 -4.54 -40.37
C SER A 168 21.28 -5.81 -41.23
N HIS A 169 20.56 -6.89 -40.89
CA HIS A 169 20.41 -8.07 -41.73
C HIS A 169 19.16 -8.03 -42.64
N LYS A 170 18.25 -7.04 -42.45
CA LYS A 170 17.07 -6.80 -43.30
C LYS A 170 17.27 -5.65 -44.29
N LEU A 171 18.02 -4.61 -43.92
CA LEU A 171 18.29 -3.45 -44.77
C LEU A 171 19.45 -3.70 -45.73
N SER A 172 19.27 -3.39 -47.00
CA SER A 172 20.37 -3.25 -47.97
C SER A 172 21.06 -1.88 -47.83
N THR A 173 22.20 -1.72 -48.52
CA THR A 173 23.26 -0.76 -48.19
C THR A 173 22.95 0.74 -48.39
N GLU A 174 21.73 1.13 -48.73
CA GLU A 174 21.38 2.53 -49.03
C GLU A 174 20.61 3.21 -47.89
N ASN A 175 21.20 4.28 -47.33
CA ASN A 175 20.60 5.11 -46.28
C ASN A 175 19.30 5.83 -46.70
N ARG A 176 18.88 5.75 -47.96
CA ARG A 176 17.56 6.23 -48.41
C ARG A 176 16.43 5.27 -48.03
N LEU A 177 16.69 3.98 -47.94
CA LEU A 177 15.66 2.97 -47.66
C LEU A 177 15.11 3.05 -46.23
N ILE A 178 15.94 3.37 -45.23
CA ILE A 178 15.49 3.42 -43.82
C ILE A 178 14.43 4.52 -43.57
N HIS A 179 14.50 5.65 -44.26
CA HIS A 179 13.50 6.71 -44.11
C HIS A 179 12.14 6.27 -44.67
N SER A 180 12.11 5.75 -45.90
CA SER A 180 10.90 5.23 -46.54
C SER A 180 10.31 4.01 -45.80
N TYR A 181 11.17 3.11 -45.28
CA TYR A 181 10.74 1.97 -44.47
C TYR A 181 10.09 2.41 -43.14
N VAL A 182 10.65 3.42 -42.45
CA VAL A 182 10.03 3.95 -41.23
C VAL A 182 8.72 4.67 -41.55
N GLU A 183 8.65 5.43 -42.65
CA GLU A 183 7.43 6.08 -43.13
C GLU A 183 6.30 5.05 -43.35
N GLU A 184 6.57 4.00 -44.12
CA GLU A 184 5.65 2.86 -44.37
C GLU A 184 5.15 2.24 -43.05
N LYS A 185 6.06 1.81 -42.17
CA LYS A 185 5.70 1.14 -40.91
C LYS A 185 4.99 2.06 -39.91
N ALA A 186 5.26 3.37 -39.96
CA ALA A 186 4.57 4.36 -39.14
C ALA A 186 3.14 4.63 -39.65
N ILE A 187 2.95 4.72 -40.97
CA ILE A 187 1.62 4.81 -41.60
C ILE A 187 0.79 3.56 -41.26
N GLU A 188 1.36 2.35 -41.37
CA GLU A 188 0.71 1.11 -40.93
C GLU A 188 0.30 1.16 -39.45
N THR A 189 1.19 1.66 -38.58
CA THR A 189 0.93 1.78 -37.13
C THR A 189 -0.19 2.77 -36.82
N ILE A 190 -0.24 3.90 -37.51
CA ILE A 190 -1.29 4.93 -37.36
C ILE A 190 -2.63 4.41 -37.91
N ALA A 191 -2.62 3.70 -39.04
CA ALA A 191 -3.81 3.07 -39.60
C ALA A 191 -4.36 1.96 -38.69
N LEU A 192 -3.47 1.12 -38.13
CA LEU A 192 -3.83 0.10 -37.13
C LEU A 192 -4.48 0.74 -35.90
N ALA A 193 -3.90 1.80 -35.35
CA ALA A 193 -4.47 2.53 -34.22
C ALA A 193 -5.88 3.09 -34.54
N LYS A 194 -6.03 3.74 -35.70
CA LYS A 194 -7.31 4.28 -36.18
C LYS A 194 -8.39 3.21 -36.30
N ASN A 195 -8.05 2.01 -36.79
CA ASN A 195 -8.99 0.89 -36.94
C ASN A 195 -9.56 0.37 -35.61
N TYR A 196 -8.84 0.58 -34.50
CA TYR A 196 -9.29 0.27 -33.14
C TYR A 196 -9.77 1.51 -32.36
N GLY A 197 -9.99 2.64 -33.03
CA GLY A 197 -10.49 3.88 -32.42
C GLY A 197 -9.46 4.65 -31.57
N ILE A 198 -8.17 4.33 -31.70
CA ILE A 198 -7.09 4.91 -30.89
C ILE A 198 -6.53 6.16 -31.59
N ASN A 199 -6.62 7.32 -30.94
CA ASN A 199 -6.02 8.56 -31.42
C ASN A 199 -4.59 8.75 -30.87
N VAL A 200 -3.57 8.41 -31.65
CA VAL A 200 -2.14 8.53 -31.26
C VAL A 200 -1.61 9.97 -31.17
N TYR A 201 -2.46 10.97 -31.41
CA TYR A 201 -2.13 12.40 -31.32
C TYR A 201 -2.68 13.05 -30.04
N GLU A 202 -3.36 12.28 -29.18
CA GLU A 202 -3.90 12.74 -27.90
C GLU A 202 -3.40 11.85 -26.75
N GLY A 203 -3.42 12.39 -25.53
CA GLY A 203 -3.02 11.62 -24.34
C GLY A 203 -1.55 11.26 -24.26
N LEU A 204 -0.68 11.85 -25.11
CA LEU A 204 0.76 11.55 -25.18
C LEU A 204 1.46 11.61 -23.81
N LEU A 205 1.11 12.60 -22.98
CA LEU A 205 1.69 12.78 -21.64
C LEU A 205 1.27 11.68 -20.63
N ARG A 206 0.30 10.83 -20.97
CA ARG A 206 -0.13 9.68 -20.16
C ARG A 206 0.55 8.36 -20.56
N TYR A 207 1.26 8.30 -21.69
CA TYR A 207 2.08 7.13 -22.01
C TYR A 207 3.27 7.06 -21.02
N PRO A 208 3.61 5.88 -20.45
CA PRO A 208 4.72 5.71 -19.49
C PRO A 208 6.11 5.86 -20.15
N CYS A 209 6.41 7.07 -20.62
CA CYS A 209 7.63 7.46 -21.30
C CYS A 209 8.88 7.19 -20.45
N GLN A 210 9.89 6.56 -21.06
CA GLN A 210 11.26 6.68 -20.59
C GLN A 210 11.84 8.02 -21.04
N LYS A 211 13.03 8.36 -20.55
CA LYS A 211 13.75 9.56 -20.98
C LYS A 211 13.95 9.53 -22.50
N GLN A 212 13.56 10.62 -23.18
CA GLN A 212 13.51 10.76 -24.65
C GLN A 212 12.40 9.99 -25.40
N SER A 213 11.57 9.15 -24.76
CA SER A 213 10.51 8.40 -25.46
C SER A 213 9.51 9.33 -26.17
N LEU A 214 9.04 10.39 -25.48
CA LEU A 214 8.14 11.39 -26.08
C LEU A 214 8.79 12.10 -27.27
N ARG A 215 10.09 12.43 -27.19
CA ARG A 215 10.83 13.02 -28.31
C ARG A 215 10.92 12.07 -29.51
N LYS A 216 11.16 10.77 -29.31
CA LYS A 216 11.12 9.78 -30.41
C LYS A 216 9.74 9.74 -31.07
N ILE A 217 8.68 9.65 -30.25
CA ILE A 217 7.28 9.62 -30.71
C ILE A 217 6.95 10.87 -31.55
N LEU A 218 7.23 12.07 -31.05
CA LEU A 218 7.02 13.31 -31.78
C LEU A 218 7.85 13.35 -33.08
N THR A 219 9.10 12.85 -33.07
CA THR A 219 9.95 12.79 -34.27
C THR A 219 9.30 11.98 -35.39
N VAL A 220 8.68 10.83 -35.11
CA VAL A 220 8.01 10.03 -36.16
C VAL A 220 6.64 10.60 -36.55
N LEU A 221 5.89 11.18 -35.61
CA LEU A 221 4.60 11.83 -35.92
C LEU A 221 4.78 13.02 -36.87
N PHE A 222 5.71 13.94 -36.57
CA PHE A 222 5.99 15.07 -37.46
C PHE A 222 6.67 14.67 -38.79
N PHE A 223 7.38 13.54 -38.82
CA PHE A 223 7.96 13.01 -40.07
C PHE A 223 6.91 12.49 -41.05
N VAL A 224 5.80 11.91 -40.55
CA VAL A 224 4.75 11.29 -41.38
C VAL A 224 3.55 12.21 -41.61
N THR A 225 3.22 13.07 -40.64
CA THR A 225 2.13 14.05 -40.75
C THR A 225 2.60 15.43 -40.23
N PRO A 226 3.38 16.19 -41.02
CA PRO A 226 3.89 17.48 -40.59
C PRO A 226 2.77 18.48 -40.27
N ASP A 227 1.64 18.42 -40.99
CA ASP A 227 0.50 19.34 -40.84
C ASP A 227 -0.39 19.05 -39.62
N ARG A 228 -0.08 18.03 -38.80
CA ARG A 228 -0.92 17.60 -37.66
C ARG A 228 -0.18 17.68 -36.33
N GLU A 229 -0.41 18.78 -35.62
CA GLU A 229 0.11 19.00 -34.27
C GLU A 229 -0.40 17.96 -33.26
N PRO A 230 0.48 17.24 -32.54
CA PRO A 230 0.09 16.34 -31.45
C PRO A 230 -0.17 17.09 -30.14
N SER A 231 -1.21 16.70 -29.41
CA SER A 231 -1.63 17.34 -28.17
C SER A 231 -0.74 16.96 -26.97
N LEU A 232 0.07 17.91 -26.52
CA LEU A 232 0.87 17.83 -25.29
C LEU A 232 0.09 18.33 -24.06
N SER A 233 -1.11 17.77 -23.85
CA SER A 233 -1.99 18.10 -22.73
C SER A 233 -2.38 16.85 -21.92
N PHE A 234 -2.54 17.03 -20.61
CA PHE A 234 -3.16 16.01 -19.75
C PHE A 234 -4.69 16.00 -19.84
N HIS A 235 -5.29 17.04 -20.42
CA HIS A 235 -6.74 17.13 -20.68
C HIS A 235 -7.07 16.48 -22.02
N THR A 236 -8.12 15.66 -22.09
CA THR A 236 -8.50 14.91 -23.30
C THR A 236 -9.88 15.34 -23.78
N THR A 237 -10.03 15.59 -25.07
CA THR A 237 -11.29 16.04 -25.70
C THR A 237 -12.06 14.86 -26.30
N GLN A 238 -12.59 13.99 -25.44
CA GLN A 238 -13.42 12.85 -25.89
C GLN A 238 -14.90 13.24 -26.11
N LEU A 239 -15.52 12.66 -27.13
CA LEU A 239 -16.97 12.79 -27.37
C LEU A 239 -17.76 11.87 -26.43
N ALA A 240 -18.79 12.41 -25.78
CA ALA A 240 -19.62 11.67 -24.83
C ALA A 240 -20.52 10.61 -25.48
N THR A 241 -20.44 9.38 -24.96
CA THR A 241 -21.32 8.25 -25.28
C THR A 241 -22.72 8.39 -24.68
N SER A 242 -23.69 7.61 -25.14
CA SER A 242 -25.08 7.68 -24.65
C SER A 242 -25.20 7.47 -23.12
N ARG A 243 -24.45 6.51 -22.55
CA ARG A 243 -24.44 6.24 -21.10
C ARG A 243 -23.79 7.38 -20.29
N THR A 244 -22.78 8.06 -20.84
CA THR A 244 -22.12 9.18 -20.15
C THR A 244 -22.94 10.47 -20.20
N ARG A 245 -23.82 10.70 -21.19
CA ARG A 245 -24.67 11.91 -21.27
C ARG A 245 -25.49 12.18 -20.00
N LYS A 246 -26.14 11.18 -19.41
CA LYS A 246 -26.94 11.37 -18.17
C LYS A 246 -26.07 11.68 -16.94
N THR A 247 -24.92 11.03 -16.82
CA THR A 247 -23.96 11.36 -15.75
C THR A 247 -23.41 12.77 -15.94
N LEU A 248 -23.06 13.13 -17.18
CA LEU A 248 -22.57 14.45 -17.56
C LEU A 248 -23.62 15.53 -17.25
N GLU A 249 -24.90 15.30 -17.54
CA GLU A 249 -26.00 16.24 -17.23
C GLU A 249 -26.12 16.53 -15.72
N ILE A 250 -26.05 15.49 -14.87
CA ILE A 250 -26.06 15.65 -13.41
C ILE A 250 -24.78 16.37 -12.94
N THR A 251 -23.61 15.96 -13.43
CA THR A 251 -22.33 16.60 -13.11
C THR A 251 -22.34 18.07 -13.52
N THR A 252 -22.71 18.41 -14.76
CA THR A 252 -22.83 19.78 -15.26
C THR A 252 -23.79 20.64 -14.43
N ARG A 253 -24.87 20.08 -13.88
CA ARG A 253 -25.74 20.82 -12.96
C ARG A 253 -25.04 21.22 -11.67
N VAL A 254 -24.14 20.38 -11.14
CA VAL A 254 -23.35 20.67 -9.93
C VAL A 254 -22.13 21.54 -10.26
N SER A 255 -21.35 21.17 -11.28
CA SER A 255 -20.23 21.97 -11.81
C SER A 255 -20.66 23.40 -12.06
N SER A 256 -21.73 23.63 -12.85
CA SER A 256 -22.15 24.99 -13.21
C SER A 256 -22.72 25.84 -12.06
N VAL A 257 -22.69 25.35 -10.82
CA VAL A 257 -22.85 26.15 -9.58
C VAL A 257 -21.49 26.43 -8.95
N LEU A 258 -20.58 25.45 -8.92
CA LEU A 258 -19.19 25.60 -8.47
C LEU A 258 -18.42 26.56 -9.40
N ASP A 259 -18.46 26.35 -10.72
CA ASP A 259 -17.81 27.16 -11.77
C ASP A 259 -18.27 28.63 -11.75
N LYS A 260 -19.45 28.92 -11.17
CA LYS A 260 -20.02 30.27 -11.01
C LYS A 260 -19.74 30.89 -9.63
N THR A 261 -19.14 30.14 -8.71
CA THR A 261 -18.82 30.62 -7.36
C THR A 261 -17.44 31.26 -7.36
N PRO A 262 -17.31 32.60 -7.28
CA PRO A 262 -16.01 33.26 -7.38
C PRO A 262 -15.13 32.89 -6.17
N LEU A 263 -14.08 32.12 -6.42
CA LEU A 263 -13.12 31.75 -5.40
C LEU A 263 -12.25 32.94 -5.00
N SER A 264 -11.91 33.02 -3.71
CA SER A 264 -10.98 34.06 -3.24
C SER A 264 -9.62 33.91 -3.94
N PRO A 265 -9.02 35.02 -4.43
CA PRO A 265 -7.66 35.02 -4.95
C PRO A 265 -6.61 34.80 -3.85
N THR A 266 -6.96 34.91 -2.56
CA THR A 266 -6.06 34.65 -1.44
C THR A 266 -5.88 33.15 -1.22
N ASN A 267 -4.65 32.64 -1.29
CA ASN A 267 -4.37 31.25 -0.98
C ASN A 267 -4.35 31.01 0.54
N ILE A 268 -5.32 30.24 1.05
CA ILE A 268 -5.39 29.92 2.48
C ILE A 268 -4.29 28.96 2.98
N PHE A 269 -3.44 28.42 2.11
CA PHE A 269 -2.35 27.49 2.47
C PHE A 269 -0.94 28.09 2.38
N SER A 270 -0.79 29.34 1.91
CA SER A 270 0.53 29.95 1.60
C SER A 270 1.45 30.17 2.81
N ASP A 271 0.88 30.14 4.02
CA ASP A 271 1.51 30.37 5.32
C ASP A 271 1.67 29.08 6.16
N VAL A 272 1.26 27.92 5.63
CA VAL A 272 1.43 26.62 6.30
C VAL A 272 2.91 26.19 6.33
N PHE A 273 3.68 26.66 5.35
CA PHE A 273 5.14 26.68 5.37
C PHE A 273 5.63 28.13 5.29
N PRO A 274 6.80 28.47 5.85
CA PRO A 274 7.37 29.82 5.75
C PRO A 274 7.81 30.20 4.33
N ASN A 275 7.99 29.21 3.45
CA ASN A 275 8.28 29.36 2.01
C ASN A 275 8.28 27.97 1.32
N SER A 276 8.35 27.96 -0.01
CA SER A 276 8.39 26.72 -0.81
C SER A 276 9.63 25.85 -0.58
N ARG A 277 10.76 26.41 -0.10
CA ARG A 277 11.96 25.63 0.22
C ARG A 277 11.72 24.72 1.43
N ALA A 278 11.09 25.23 2.47
CA ALA A 278 10.70 24.43 3.65
C ALA A 278 9.72 23.29 3.29
N MET A 279 8.80 23.55 2.35
CA MET A 279 7.91 22.51 1.81
C MET A 279 8.68 21.42 1.02
N VAL A 280 9.71 21.81 0.25
CA VAL A 280 10.60 20.88 -0.47
C VAL A 280 11.53 20.11 0.49
N GLU A 281 11.94 20.72 1.60
CA GLU A 281 12.71 20.04 2.66
C GLU A 281 11.86 18.99 3.38
N ALA A 282 10.62 19.31 3.73
CA ALA A 282 9.67 18.34 4.30
C ALA A 282 9.31 17.21 3.32
N PHE A 283 9.20 17.50 2.01
CA PHE A 283 9.08 16.48 0.97
C PHE A 283 10.31 15.56 0.90
N LYS A 284 11.53 16.07 1.09
CA LYS A 284 12.74 15.24 1.14
C LYS A 284 12.79 14.34 2.38
N GLU A 285 12.32 14.83 3.54
CA GLU A 285 12.18 14.00 4.75
C GLU A 285 11.18 12.86 4.49
N GLN A 286 9.98 13.18 3.96
CA GLN A 286 8.97 12.19 3.56
C GLN A 286 9.52 11.16 2.56
N LEU A 287 10.20 11.62 1.51
CA LEU A 287 10.75 10.75 0.46
C LEU A 287 11.84 9.83 1.02
N GLY A 288 12.67 10.31 1.95
CA GLY A 288 13.66 9.49 2.66
C GLY A 288 13.02 8.36 3.46
N LEU A 289 11.95 8.66 4.22
CA LEU A 289 11.20 7.64 4.96
C LEU A 289 10.55 6.60 4.02
N GLU A 290 9.97 7.05 2.90
CA GLU A 290 9.33 6.16 1.92
C GLU A 290 10.31 5.31 1.11
N ILE A 291 11.56 5.77 0.88
CA ILE A 291 12.62 4.96 0.27
C ILE A 291 13.12 3.87 1.23
N VAL A 292 13.20 4.16 2.53
CA VAL A 292 13.60 3.18 3.56
C VAL A 292 12.50 2.14 3.82
N GLY A 293 11.22 2.50 3.64
CA GLY A 293 10.08 1.59 3.74
C GLY A 293 9.71 1.14 5.16
N GLN A 294 10.48 1.55 6.18
CA GLN A 294 10.20 1.34 7.60
C GLN A 294 10.57 2.60 8.41
N VAL A 295 9.72 2.96 9.38
CA VAL A 295 9.91 4.14 10.25
C VAL A 295 9.92 3.69 11.72
N PRO A 296 11.07 3.78 12.42
CA PRO A 296 11.15 3.47 13.84
C PRO A 296 10.63 4.62 14.71
N ILE A 297 9.72 4.32 15.62
CA ILE A 297 9.10 5.26 16.57
C ILE A 297 9.33 4.74 18.00
N LEU A 298 9.88 5.57 18.88
CA LEU A 298 10.08 5.19 20.28
C LEU A 298 8.74 5.04 21.01
N PRO A 299 8.51 3.91 21.71
CA PRO A 299 7.29 3.71 22.49
C PRO A 299 7.23 4.71 23.66
N VAL A 300 6.07 5.35 23.87
CA VAL A 300 5.87 6.32 24.97
C VAL A 300 5.19 5.74 26.21
N LEU A 301 4.74 4.50 26.13
CA LEU A 301 4.21 3.68 27.22
C LEU A 301 5.00 2.35 27.26
N PRO A 302 5.12 1.67 28.42
CA PRO A 302 5.66 0.33 28.49
C PRO A 302 4.75 -0.71 27.81
N ILE A 303 5.30 -1.90 27.54
CA ILE A 303 4.50 -3.05 27.12
C ILE A 303 3.54 -3.49 28.24
N PHE A 304 2.47 -4.18 27.87
CA PHE A 304 1.37 -4.53 28.79
C PHE A 304 1.86 -5.35 30.00
N GLU A 305 2.77 -6.29 29.78
CA GLU A 305 3.39 -7.15 30.79
C GLU A 305 4.35 -6.41 31.74
N GLU A 306 4.78 -5.20 31.40
CA GLU A 306 5.55 -4.32 32.30
C GLU A 306 4.62 -3.36 33.05
N MET A 307 3.60 -2.82 32.38
CA MET A 307 2.55 -2.04 33.04
C MET A 307 1.86 -2.80 34.18
N LEU A 308 1.56 -4.09 34.00
CA LEU A 308 1.01 -4.95 35.05
C LEU A 308 1.94 -5.09 36.27
N LYS A 309 3.24 -4.79 36.15
CA LYS A 309 4.23 -4.83 37.25
C LYS A 309 4.49 -3.45 37.84
N GLU A 310 4.55 -2.40 37.01
CA GLU A 310 4.98 -1.05 37.42
C GLU A 310 3.81 -0.15 37.88
N ALA A 311 2.58 -0.43 37.47
CA ALA A 311 1.39 0.36 37.85
C ALA A 311 1.16 0.57 39.36
N PRO A 312 1.52 -0.37 40.27
CA PRO A 312 1.43 -0.14 41.73
C PRO A 312 2.46 0.84 42.30
N GLU A 313 3.63 1.00 41.66
CA GLU A 313 4.76 1.80 42.18
C GLU A 313 4.82 3.19 41.55
N ILE A 314 4.56 3.32 40.25
CA ILE A 314 4.46 4.60 39.55
C ILE A 314 3.35 5.47 40.17
N ALA A 315 2.26 4.84 40.64
CA ALA A 315 1.15 5.51 41.31
C ALA A 315 1.52 6.18 42.65
N LYS A 316 2.61 5.74 43.30
CA LYS A 316 3.04 6.25 44.63
C LYS A 316 4.07 7.37 44.54
N THR A 317 4.72 7.56 43.39
CA THR A 317 5.96 8.33 43.27
C THR A 317 5.82 9.56 42.37
N SER A 318 4.83 10.41 42.67
CA SER A 318 4.85 11.80 42.19
C SER A 318 6.08 12.52 42.76
N SER A 319 7.06 12.78 41.89
CA SER A 319 8.39 13.35 42.16
C SER A 319 9.39 12.46 42.92
N ARG A 320 10.09 11.58 42.19
CA ARG A 320 11.58 11.54 42.16
C ARG A 320 12.14 10.58 41.09
N SER A 321 13.45 10.66 40.89
CA SER A 321 14.25 9.96 39.87
C SER A 321 14.10 8.44 39.85
N SER A 322 14.05 7.88 38.64
CA SER A 322 14.11 6.44 38.36
C SER A 322 15.39 5.80 38.92
N ASN A 323 15.27 4.97 39.96
CA ASN A 323 16.43 4.35 40.63
C ASN A 323 16.25 2.85 40.90
N GLN A 324 16.00 2.08 39.83
CA GLN A 324 16.47 0.70 39.71
C GLN A 324 17.07 0.52 38.31
N LEU A 325 18.34 0.90 38.15
CA LEU A 325 19.12 0.60 36.95
C LEU A 325 19.92 -0.68 37.17
N SER A 326 19.67 -1.69 36.33
CA SER A 326 20.78 -2.51 35.83
C SER A 326 21.78 -1.58 35.15
N SER A 327 23.09 -1.82 35.34
CA SER A 327 24.10 -0.84 34.95
C SER A 327 23.99 -0.51 33.44
N PRO A 328 23.92 0.78 33.03
CA PRO A 328 23.66 1.14 31.64
C PRO A 328 24.76 0.62 30.68
N HIS A 329 25.95 0.37 31.21
CA HIS A 329 27.05 -0.33 30.53
C HIS A 329 26.63 -1.72 30.01
N SER A 330 25.92 -2.52 30.81
CA SER A 330 25.56 -3.89 30.46
C SER A 330 24.50 -3.99 29.35
N LEU A 331 23.56 -3.04 29.29
CA LEU A 331 22.53 -2.98 28.24
C LEU A 331 23.17 -2.63 26.88
N ALA A 332 24.06 -1.63 26.86
CA ALA A 332 24.80 -1.26 25.67
C ALA A 332 25.73 -2.38 25.17
N GLU A 333 26.30 -3.19 26.06
CA GLU A 333 27.06 -4.38 25.72
C GLU A 333 26.18 -5.48 25.09
N LEU A 334 25.02 -5.79 25.68
CA LEU A 334 24.07 -6.78 25.14
C LEU A 334 23.56 -6.37 23.75
N ARG A 335 23.21 -5.09 23.58
CA ARG A 335 22.78 -4.54 22.29
C ARG A 335 23.86 -4.60 21.23
N LYS A 336 25.10 -4.19 21.55
CA LYS A 336 26.25 -4.33 20.62
C LYS A 336 26.50 -5.79 20.26
N SER A 337 26.30 -6.73 21.20
CA SER A 337 26.44 -8.16 20.91
C SER A 337 25.35 -8.68 19.97
N LEU A 338 24.11 -8.20 20.09
CA LEU A 338 23.00 -8.56 19.20
C LEU A 338 23.21 -7.94 17.81
N GLU A 339 23.59 -6.66 17.75
CA GLU A 339 23.95 -5.97 16.50
C GLU A 339 25.14 -6.64 15.80
N ALA A 340 26.12 -7.19 16.54
CA ALA A 340 27.22 -7.97 15.98
C ALA A 340 26.80 -9.35 15.47
N GLU A 341 25.94 -10.08 16.19
CA GLU A 341 25.37 -11.37 15.76
C GLU A 341 24.61 -11.21 14.44
N GLN A 342 23.77 -10.17 14.34
CA GLN A 342 23.07 -9.81 13.10
C GLN A 342 24.05 -9.48 11.98
N ASN A 343 24.96 -8.53 12.20
CA ASN A 343 25.80 -7.98 11.14
C ASN A 343 27.00 -8.86 10.74
N THR A 344 27.27 -9.95 11.45
CA THR A 344 28.32 -10.91 11.07
C THR A 344 27.74 -12.31 10.80
N HIS A 345 27.19 -12.97 11.81
CA HIS A 345 26.82 -14.37 11.74
C HIS A 345 25.53 -14.60 10.95
N TRP A 346 24.49 -13.79 11.16
CA TRP A 346 23.24 -13.88 10.38
C TRP A 346 23.46 -13.46 8.93
N ARG A 347 24.11 -12.30 8.69
CA ARG A 347 24.42 -11.84 7.32
C ARG A 347 25.17 -12.88 6.49
N ARG A 348 26.14 -13.58 7.09
CA ARG A 348 26.88 -14.65 6.41
C ARG A 348 25.98 -15.83 6.06
N GLN A 349 25.31 -16.45 7.03
CA GLN A 349 24.39 -17.59 6.81
C GLN A 349 23.36 -17.28 5.72
N LEU A 350 22.73 -16.11 5.80
CA LEU A 350 21.69 -15.69 4.86
C LEU A 350 22.23 -15.38 3.46
N THR A 351 23.46 -14.89 3.32
CA THR A 351 24.09 -14.68 2.01
C THR A 351 24.39 -16.02 1.35
N GLU A 352 25.07 -16.92 2.06
CA GLU A 352 25.45 -18.26 1.58
C GLU A 352 24.20 -19.08 1.17
N ALA A 353 23.16 -19.08 2.01
CA ALA A 353 21.90 -19.78 1.76
C ALA A 353 21.05 -19.16 0.63
N PHE A 354 21.07 -17.82 0.50
CA PHE A 354 20.39 -17.13 -0.59
C PHE A 354 21.04 -17.43 -1.94
N GLU A 355 22.37 -17.37 -2.03
CA GLU A 355 23.10 -17.65 -3.28
C GLU A 355 22.93 -19.11 -3.70
N ALA A 356 23.02 -20.07 -2.77
CA ALA A 356 22.72 -21.47 -3.03
C ALA A 356 21.26 -21.67 -3.54
N THR A 357 20.29 -21.00 -2.92
CA THR A 357 18.89 -21.03 -3.34
C THR A 357 18.69 -20.41 -4.73
N LEU A 358 19.39 -19.31 -5.04
CA LEU A 358 19.32 -18.65 -6.35
C LEU A 358 19.87 -19.55 -7.46
N GLN A 359 20.98 -20.27 -7.24
CA GLN A 359 21.49 -21.25 -8.22
C GLN A 359 20.54 -22.45 -8.40
N ARG A 360 19.95 -22.98 -7.31
CA ARG A 360 18.95 -24.05 -7.39
C ARG A 360 17.74 -23.63 -8.23
N LEU A 361 17.22 -22.42 -7.99
CA LEU A 361 16.08 -21.87 -8.74
C LEU A 361 16.45 -21.55 -10.19
N LYS A 362 17.68 -21.09 -10.47
CA LYS A 362 18.21 -20.88 -11.83
C LYS A 362 18.18 -22.17 -12.66
N VAL A 363 18.60 -23.30 -12.08
CA VAL A 363 18.54 -24.61 -12.75
C VAL A 363 17.08 -25.00 -13.03
N ALA A 364 16.18 -24.83 -12.07
CA ALA A 364 14.75 -25.12 -12.28
C ALA A 364 14.10 -24.22 -13.36
N HIS A 365 14.49 -22.94 -13.41
CA HIS A 365 14.04 -21.96 -14.41
C HIS A 365 14.54 -22.29 -15.83
N ALA A 366 15.79 -22.76 -15.97
CA ALA A 366 16.36 -23.17 -17.26
C ALA A 366 15.57 -24.33 -17.92
N HIS A 367 14.91 -25.16 -17.11
CA HIS A 367 13.99 -26.22 -17.57
C HIS A 367 12.59 -25.69 -17.95
N GLY A 368 12.39 -24.38 -18.05
CA GLY A 368 11.14 -23.74 -18.51
C GLY A 368 10.09 -23.51 -17.43
N LYS A 369 10.36 -23.86 -16.17
CA LYS A 369 9.44 -23.63 -15.05
C LYS A 369 9.41 -22.15 -14.64
N ILE A 370 8.21 -21.63 -14.36
CA ILE A 370 8.04 -20.39 -13.61
C ILE A 370 8.52 -20.64 -12.18
N THR A 371 9.39 -19.79 -11.67
CA THR A 371 10.00 -19.90 -10.32
C THR A 371 10.27 -18.52 -9.74
N ALA A 372 10.67 -18.44 -8.47
CA ALA A 372 11.10 -17.20 -7.84
C ALA A 372 12.39 -16.58 -8.44
N TYR A 373 13.18 -17.30 -9.25
CA TYR A 373 14.52 -16.86 -9.69
C TYR A 373 14.55 -15.48 -10.39
N PRO A 374 13.69 -15.15 -11.38
CA PRO A 374 13.72 -13.83 -12.01
C PRO A 374 13.35 -12.71 -11.02
N PHE A 375 12.47 -12.98 -10.05
CA PHE A 375 12.06 -12.03 -9.02
C PHE A 375 13.14 -11.81 -7.96
N LEU A 376 13.87 -12.87 -7.59
CA LEU A 376 15.01 -12.86 -6.66
C LEU A 376 16.32 -12.38 -7.31
N LYS A 377 16.29 -11.95 -8.58
CA LYS A 377 17.42 -11.41 -9.33
C LYS A 377 17.29 -9.91 -9.64
N ILE A 378 16.20 -9.26 -9.23
CA ILE A 378 15.96 -7.83 -9.47
C ILE A 378 16.85 -6.96 -8.57
N LEU A 379 16.98 -7.30 -7.29
CA LEU A 379 17.79 -6.55 -6.32
C LEU A 379 19.17 -7.20 -6.14
N PRO A 380 20.17 -6.47 -5.58
CA PRO A 380 21.41 -7.07 -5.11
C PRO A 380 21.16 -8.06 -3.94
N THR A 381 21.96 -9.14 -3.83
CA THR A 381 21.89 -10.15 -2.75
C THR A 381 21.76 -9.53 -1.35
N LYS A 382 22.57 -8.50 -1.07
CA LYS A 382 22.56 -7.79 0.21
C LYS A 382 21.16 -7.27 0.59
N SER A 383 20.39 -6.76 -0.38
CA SER A 383 19.05 -6.22 -0.14
C SER A 383 18.07 -7.29 0.34
N TYR A 384 18.12 -8.52 -0.20
CA TYR A 384 17.29 -9.63 0.29
C TYR A 384 17.71 -10.06 1.70
N VAL A 385 19.01 -10.05 2.01
CA VAL A 385 19.52 -10.32 3.37
C VAL A 385 19.08 -9.24 4.36
N ASP A 386 19.12 -7.95 3.98
CA ASP A 386 18.59 -6.84 4.79
C ASP A 386 17.07 -7.02 5.04
N LEU A 387 16.28 -7.33 4.01
CA LEU A 387 14.83 -7.57 4.14
C LEU A 387 14.52 -8.79 5.03
N MET A 388 15.30 -9.87 4.95
CA MET A 388 15.15 -11.05 5.80
C MET A 388 15.46 -10.73 7.27
N ILE A 389 16.51 -9.97 7.57
CA ILE A 389 16.83 -9.53 8.94
C ILE A 389 15.76 -8.58 9.47
N GLN A 390 15.25 -7.65 8.65
CA GLN A 390 14.11 -6.78 9.00
C GLN A 390 12.83 -7.57 9.29
N ALA A 391 12.56 -8.64 8.54
CA ALA A 391 11.42 -9.52 8.81
C ALA A 391 11.55 -10.24 10.16
N VAL A 392 12.76 -10.72 10.51
CA VAL A 392 13.06 -11.29 11.84
C VAL A 392 12.88 -10.25 12.95
N ASN A 393 13.40 -9.04 12.77
CA ASN A 393 13.19 -7.94 13.73
C ASN A 393 11.71 -7.61 13.92
N THR A 394 10.91 -7.64 12.84
CA THR A 394 9.46 -7.35 12.90
C THR A 394 8.69 -8.48 13.58
N ILE A 395 8.98 -9.76 13.30
CA ILE A 395 8.28 -10.87 13.98
C ILE A 395 8.66 -10.95 15.47
N VAL A 396 9.83 -10.48 15.89
CA VAL A 396 10.15 -10.32 17.33
C VAL A 396 9.21 -9.31 18.00
N THR A 397 8.98 -8.14 17.39
CA THR A 397 8.04 -7.14 17.94
C THR A 397 6.59 -7.61 17.86
N ASP A 398 6.17 -8.22 16.74
CA ASP A 398 4.80 -8.75 16.57
C ASP A 398 4.52 -9.87 17.58
N THR A 399 5.45 -10.81 17.79
CA THR A 399 5.29 -11.95 18.74
C THR A 399 5.15 -11.51 20.20
N ALA A 400 5.65 -10.32 20.56
CA ALA A 400 5.45 -9.76 21.89
C ALA A 400 4.04 -9.20 22.12
N LEU A 401 3.25 -9.01 21.05
CA LEU A 401 1.94 -8.37 21.07
C LEU A 401 0.80 -9.30 20.62
N GLN A 402 1.04 -10.15 19.60
CA GLN A 402 0.06 -11.01 18.93
C GLN A 402 0.70 -12.29 18.35
N HIS A 403 -0.13 -13.22 17.88
CA HIS A 403 0.29 -14.45 17.20
C HIS A 403 0.40 -14.24 15.68
N VAL A 404 1.46 -14.75 15.04
CA VAL A 404 1.72 -14.55 13.60
C VAL A 404 1.43 -15.82 12.80
N SER A 405 0.42 -15.75 11.92
CA SER A 405 0.10 -16.82 10.96
C SER A 405 1.19 -17.01 9.91
N ARG A 406 1.55 -18.27 9.64
CA ARG A 406 2.50 -18.66 8.59
C ARG A 406 2.14 -18.09 7.22
N SER A 407 0.88 -18.21 6.79
CA SER A 407 0.44 -17.72 5.47
C SER A 407 0.59 -16.21 5.32
N LEU A 408 0.28 -15.46 6.38
CA LEU A 408 0.43 -14.00 6.43
C LEU A 408 1.91 -13.59 6.42
N PHE A 409 2.78 -14.30 7.14
CA PHE A 409 4.22 -14.01 7.14
C PHE A 409 4.86 -14.25 5.77
N LEU A 410 4.51 -15.35 5.09
CA LEU A 410 4.98 -15.62 3.72
C LEU A 410 4.49 -14.53 2.75
N LEU A 411 3.23 -14.10 2.83
CA LEU A 411 2.74 -13.01 1.97
C LEU A 411 3.51 -11.70 2.26
N ARG A 412 3.64 -11.31 3.53
CA ARG A 412 4.40 -10.12 3.97
C ARG A 412 5.87 -10.14 3.53
N LEU A 413 6.51 -11.30 3.44
CA LEU A 413 7.86 -11.43 2.87
C LEU A 413 7.86 -11.11 1.36
N GLY A 414 6.87 -11.58 0.61
CA GLY A 414 6.67 -11.24 -0.80
C GLY A 414 6.42 -9.74 -1.01
N GLU A 415 5.51 -9.15 -0.23
CA GLU A 415 5.12 -7.72 -0.31
C GLU A 415 6.31 -6.80 -0.02
N ARG A 416 7.17 -7.15 0.94
CA ARG A 416 8.43 -6.45 1.24
C ARG A 416 9.39 -6.47 0.05
N VAL A 417 9.52 -7.61 -0.64
CA VAL A 417 10.36 -7.71 -1.83
C VAL A 417 9.78 -6.91 -2.99
N GLU A 418 8.47 -7.00 -3.27
CA GLU A 418 7.83 -6.21 -4.33
C GLU A 418 8.03 -4.71 -4.09
N THR A 419 7.79 -4.25 -2.86
CA THR A 419 7.97 -2.84 -2.46
C THR A 419 9.40 -2.38 -2.69
N ALA A 420 10.39 -3.14 -2.24
CA ALA A 420 11.81 -2.84 -2.45
C ALA A 420 12.19 -2.84 -3.94
N CYS A 421 11.65 -3.77 -4.74
CA CYS A 421 11.80 -3.78 -6.20
C CYS A 421 11.26 -2.49 -6.83
N VAL A 422 10.06 -2.03 -6.44
CA VAL A 422 9.44 -0.81 -6.98
C VAL A 422 10.26 0.44 -6.63
N VAL A 423 10.74 0.57 -5.39
CA VAL A 423 11.63 1.69 -4.97
C VAL A 423 12.92 1.69 -5.80
N TRP A 424 13.61 0.56 -5.88
CA TRP A 424 14.87 0.39 -6.62
C TRP A 424 14.70 0.68 -8.13
N ARG A 425 13.58 0.23 -8.73
CA ARG A 425 13.22 0.52 -10.13
C ARG A 425 13.01 2.02 -10.35
N LYS A 426 12.21 2.70 -9.52
CA LYS A 426 11.97 4.15 -9.63
C LYS A 426 13.27 4.95 -9.43
N GLN A 427 14.15 4.51 -8.54
CA GLN A 427 15.45 5.15 -8.33
C GLN A 427 16.36 5.01 -9.57
N ASN A 428 16.53 3.80 -10.10
CA ASN A 428 17.38 3.56 -11.27
C ASN A 428 16.83 4.16 -12.57
N ALA A 429 15.52 4.37 -12.68
CA ALA A 429 14.88 5.09 -13.78
C ALA A 429 15.01 6.63 -13.67
N GLY A 430 15.55 7.16 -12.57
CA GLY A 430 15.61 8.60 -12.27
C GLY A 430 14.26 9.22 -11.89
N ILE A 431 13.20 8.42 -11.74
CA ILE A 431 11.83 8.89 -11.48
C ILE A 431 11.74 9.65 -10.15
N LEU A 432 12.55 9.28 -9.16
CA LEU A 432 12.58 9.97 -7.85
C LEU A 432 13.16 11.40 -7.97
N ASP A 433 14.15 11.60 -8.85
CA ASP A 433 14.73 12.91 -9.11
C ASP A 433 13.77 13.80 -9.94
N GLU A 434 13.13 13.24 -10.95
CA GLU A 434 12.11 13.96 -11.74
C GLU A 434 10.86 14.29 -10.90
N MET A 435 10.50 13.42 -9.94
CA MET A 435 9.46 13.71 -8.95
C MET A 435 9.85 14.88 -8.04
N ALA A 436 11.10 14.94 -7.58
CA ALA A 436 11.59 16.06 -6.77
C ALA A 436 11.58 17.40 -7.52
N LYS A 437 11.87 17.40 -8.82
CA LYS A 437 11.75 18.60 -9.68
C LYS A 437 10.29 19.04 -9.84
N SER A 438 9.40 18.11 -10.16
CA SER A 438 7.96 18.38 -10.28
C SER A 438 7.37 18.88 -8.96
N TYR A 439 7.77 18.29 -7.82
CA TYR A 439 7.32 18.71 -6.50
C TYR A 439 7.84 20.10 -6.10
N LYS A 440 9.04 20.51 -6.54
CA LYS A 440 9.51 21.90 -6.38
C LYS A 440 8.58 22.90 -7.07
N ILE A 441 8.19 22.64 -8.31
CA ILE A 441 7.28 23.50 -9.09
C ILE A 441 5.88 23.53 -8.45
N TYR A 442 5.39 22.38 -7.99
CA TYR A 442 4.14 22.28 -7.22
C TYR A 442 4.21 23.08 -5.91
N ALA A 443 5.31 23.00 -5.15
CA ALA A 443 5.50 23.74 -3.91
C ALA A 443 5.57 25.26 -4.11
N GLU A 444 6.15 25.73 -5.22
CA GLU A 444 6.15 27.14 -5.62
C GLU A 444 4.75 27.67 -5.94
N MET A 445 3.85 26.84 -6.49
CA MET A 445 2.44 27.19 -6.64
C MET A 445 1.66 27.08 -5.32
N PHE A 446 1.88 26.02 -4.53
CA PHE A 446 1.18 25.75 -3.27
C PHE A 446 1.49 26.80 -2.19
N SER A 447 2.71 27.32 -2.15
CA SER A 447 3.14 28.37 -1.21
C SER A 447 2.86 29.78 -1.72
N SER A 448 2.31 29.95 -2.93
CA SER A 448 2.05 31.29 -3.50
C SER A 448 0.91 31.99 -2.75
N SER A 449 1.09 33.25 -2.35
CA SER A 449 0.07 34.02 -1.62
C SER A 449 -1.21 34.25 -2.43
N THR A 450 -1.09 34.32 -3.76
CA THR A 450 -2.20 34.38 -4.70
C THR A 450 -2.47 33.02 -5.34
N ARG A 451 -3.75 32.65 -5.42
CA ARG A 451 -4.20 31.42 -6.08
C ARG A 451 -4.11 31.58 -7.60
N LYS A 452 -3.07 31.01 -8.21
CA LYS A 452 -2.83 31.03 -9.68
C LYS A 452 -3.62 29.96 -10.46
N VAL A 453 -4.13 28.96 -9.76
CA VAL A 453 -4.73 27.73 -10.30
C VAL A 453 -5.82 27.28 -9.33
N GLU A 454 -6.93 26.74 -9.83
CA GLU A 454 -8.10 26.49 -9.00
C GLU A 454 -7.96 25.25 -8.10
N HIS A 455 -7.55 24.12 -8.68
CA HIS A 455 -7.47 22.82 -8.00
C HIS A 455 -6.03 22.31 -7.86
N PHE A 456 -5.74 21.63 -6.74
CA PHE A 456 -4.44 20.97 -6.50
C PHE A 456 -4.07 19.94 -7.58
N ARG A 457 -5.06 19.24 -8.14
CA ARG A 457 -4.90 18.33 -9.28
C ARG A 457 -4.29 19.04 -10.48
N GLU A 458 -4.83 20.19 -10.84
CA GLU A 458 -4.36 20.98 -11.97
C GLU A 458 -2.98 21.60 -11.70
N MET A 459 -2.72 22.05 -10.47
CA MET A 459 -1.37 22.47 -10.05
C MET A 459 -0.34 21.35 -10.24
N TRP A 460 -0.69 20.10 -9.90
CA TRP A 460 0.19 18.95 -10.11
C TRP A 460 0.38 18.63 -11.61
N LEU A 461 -0.70 18.59 -12.40
CA LEU A 461 -0.61 18.36 -13.85
C LEU A 461 0.24 19.42 -14.56
N ARG A 462 0.07 20.70 -14.23
CA ARG A 462 0.93 21.80 -14.74
C ARG A 462 2.40 21.59 -14.33
N ALA A 463 2.66 21.16 -13.09
CA ALA A 463 4.03 20.91 -12.62
C ALA A 463 4.72 19.72 -13.32
N LEU A 464 3.97 18.68 -13.66
CA LEU A 464 4.45 17.56 -14.50
C LEU A 464 4.78 18.02 -15.93
N GLN A 465 3.89 18.83 -16.52
CA GLN A 465 3.98 19.26 -17.92
C GLN A 465 5.27 20.03 -18.23
N VAL A 466 5.77 20.85 -17.28
CA VAL A 466 6.98 21.68 -17.45
C VAL A 466 8.24 20.88 -17.85
N ASN A 467 8.37 19.62 -17.42
CA ASN A 467 9.58 18.82 -17.69
C ASN A 467 9.36 17.72 -18.75
N ALA A 468 8.12 17.47 -19.18
CA ALA A 468 7.67 16.22 -19.78
C ALA A 468 8.36 15.80 -21.09
N GLU A 469 8.87 16.74 -21.88
CA GLU A 469 9.64 16.45 -23.10
C GLU A 469 11.02 15.82 -22.82
N SER A 470 11.57 16.06 -21.63
CA SER A 470 12.96 15.79 -21.27
C SER A 470 13.15 14.80 -20.11
N SER A 471 12.12 14.60 -19.29
CA SER A 471 12.08 13.69 -18.16
C SER A 471 11.66 12.27 -18.56
N ALA A 472 11.65 11.35 -17.60
CA ALA A 472 10.76 10.18 -17.66
C ALA A 472 9.36 10.57 -17.16
N SER A 473 8.34 9.75 -17.45
CA SER A 473 7.04 9.85 -16.77
C SER A 473 7.14 9.32 -15.34
N LEU A 474 6.42 9.94 -14.40
CA LEU A 474 6.36 9.44 -13.01
C LEU A 474 5.43 8.22 -12.88
N ASP A 475 4.45 8.11 -13.78
CA ASP A 475 3.47 7.03 -13.87
C ASP A 475 4.02 5.82 -14.65
N GLN A 476 5.28 5.44 -14.41
CA GLN A 476 5.85 4.23 -15.02
C GLN A 476 5.28 2.97 -14.34
N GLU A 477 4.36 2.30 -15.03
CA GLU A 477 3.70 1.11 -14.51
C GLU A 477 4.42 -0.20 -14.83
N TRP A 478 4.53 -1.03 -13.80
CA TRP A 478 4.94 -2.44 -13.81
C TRP A 478 3.76 -3.29 -13.32
N PRO A 479 3.63 -4.56 -13.75
CA PRO A 479 2.58 -5.45 -13.25
C PRO A 479 2.79 -5.72 -11.76
N LYS A 480 1.74 -5.50 -10.96
CA LYS A 480 1.74 -5.86 -9.54
C LYS A 480 1.78 -7.37 -9.37
N TRP A 481 2.50 -7.84 -8.36
CA TRP A 481 2.62 -9.25 -8.04
C TRP A 481 1.32 -9.70 -7.37
N ASN A 482 0.65 -10.71 -7.92
CA ASN A 482 -0.54 -11.26 -7.30
C ASN A 482 -0.18 -12.18 -6.12
N SER A 483 -1.20 -12.63 -5.38
CA SER A 483 -1.05 -13.50 -4.21
C SER A 483 -0.17 -14.74 -4.47
N HIS A 484 -0.23 -15.35 -5.67
CA HIS A 484 0.63 -16.50 -6.02
C HIS A 484 2.11 -16.13 -6.20
N ILE A 485 2.44 -15.03 -6.88
CA ILE A 485 3.83 -14.58 -7.04
C ILE A 485 4.40 -14.13 -5.69
N LEU A 486 3.64 -13.38 -4.90
CA LEU A 486 4.02 -12.95 -3.55
C LEU A 486 4.33 -14.13 -2.64
N LEU A 487 3.43 -15.13 -2.58
CA LEU A 487 3.66 -16.36 -1.80
C LEU A 487 4.83 -17.20 -2.35
N THR A 488 5.06 -17.23 -3.66
CA THR A 488 6.18 -17.97 -4.28
C THR A 488 7.53 -17.38 -3.89
N VAL A 489 7.66 -16.04 -3.90
CA VAL A 489 8.87 -15.33 -3.44
C VAL A 489 9.02 -15.44 -1.92
N GLY A 490 7.95 -15.22 -1.18
CA GLY A 490 7.94 -15.27 0.28
C GLY A 490 8.24 -16.65 0.84
N HIS A 491 7.80 -17.72 0.18
CA HIS A 491 8.12 -19.10 0.55
C HIS A 491 9.62 -19.41 0.43
N GLU A 492 10.30 -18.92 -0.61
CA GLU A 492 11.74 -19.14 -0.77
C GLU A 492 12.57 -18.36 0.25
N LEU A 493 12.19 -17.12 0.59
CA LEU A 493 12.82 -16.38 1.68
C LEU A 493 12.51 -16.99 3.05
N TYR A 494 11.29 -17.46 3.29
CA TYR A 494 10.93 -18.16 4.51
C TYR A 494 11.74 -19.44 4.68
N ARG A 495 11.93 -20.21 3.62
CA ARG A 495 12.72 -21.45 3.63
C ARG A 495 14.17 -21.18 4.01
N ILE A 496 14.79 -20.11 3.50
CA ILE A 496 16.12 -19.66 3.93
C ILE A 496 16.15 -19.28 5.42
N LEU A 497 15.15 -18.53 5.90
CA LEU A 497 15.02 -18.17 7.32
C LEU A 497 14.81 -19.38 8.25
N TYR A 498 14.06 -20.40 7.80
CA TYR A 498 13.68 -21.55 8.60
C TYR A 498 14.77 -22.64 8.62
N ASP A 499 15.32 -22.97 7.45
CA ASP A 499 16.31 -24.05 7.27
C ASP A 499 17.73 -23.60 7.68
N ASN A 500 18.04 -22.30 7.63
CA ASN A 500 19.44 -21.83 7.67
C ASN A 500 19.75 -20.71 8.67
N LEU A 501 18.78 -20.06 9.31
CA LEU A 501 19.07 -18.96 10.26
C LEU A 501 19.18 -19.46 11.70
N THR A 502 20.41 -19.59 12.19
CA THR A 502 20.71 -19.91 13.60
C THR A 502 21.34 -18.74 14.36
N PHE A 503 21.24 -18.80 15.70
CA PHE A 503 21.84 -17.84 16.64
C PHE A 503 22.41 -18.55 17.87
N ASN A 504 23.35 -17.90 18.56
CA ASN A 504 23.98 -18.42 19.78
C ASN A 504 23.04 -18.37 20.99
N ILE A 505 22.54 -19.52 21.44
CA ILE A 505 21.66 -19.63 22.62
C ILE A 505 22.35 -19.22 23.94
N ASN A 506 23.69 -19.25 23.99
CA ASN A 506 24.46 -18.89 25.18
C ASN A 506 24.70 -17.38 25.33
N ALA A 507 24.29 -16.53 24.38
CA ALA A 507 24.63 -15.10 24.34
C ALA A 507 24.21 -14.28 25.58
N LEU A 508 23.15 -14.68 26.30
CA LEU A 508 22.70 -14.02 27.52
C LEU A 508 23.43 -14.45 28.81
N ARG A 509 24.36 -15.42 28.75
CA ARG A 509 25.06 -15.96 29.93
C ARG A 509 26.34 -15.17 30.21
N SER A 510 26.22 -14.12 31.03
CA SER A 510 27.29 -13.13 31.24
C SER A 510 28.35 -13.52 32.27
N ARG A 511 29.61 -13.11 32.00
CA ARG A 511 30.77 -12.96 32.90
C ARG A 511 31.00 -14.08 33.93
N GLY A 512 31.61 -15.16 33.45
CA GLY A 512 32.20 -16.22 34.29
C GLY A 512 32.70 -17.43 33.49
N ALA A 513 32.13 -17.66 32.31
CA ALA A 513 32.38 -18.85 31.50
C ALA A 513 33.05 -18.54 30.15
N SER A 514 34.34 -18.17 30.17
CA SER A 514 35.22 -18.13 28.98
C SER A 514 35.49 -19.51 28.33
N LYS A 515 34.75 -20.54 28.75
CA LYS A 515 34.79 -21.93 28.26
C LYS A 515 33.44 -22.44 27.74
N LEU A 516 32.36 -21.63 27.75
CA LEU A 516 31.10 -22.04 27.13
C LEU A 516 31.26 -22.03 25.60
N GLN A 517 31.11 -23.20 24.98
CA GLN A 517 31.07 -23.30 23.52
C GLN A 517 29.85 -22.56 22.96
N ARG A 518 30.00 -21.98 21.76
CA ARG A 518 28.88 -21.45 20.99
C ARG A 518 27.94 -22.62 20.64
N GLN A 519 26.68 -22.48 21.02
CA GLN A 519 25.64 -23.47 20.76
C GLN A 519 24.56 -22.80 19.92
N GLU A 520 24.40 -23.27 18.70
CA GLU A 520 23.41 -22.73 17.76
C GLU A 520 22.01 -23.25 18.10
N ALA A 521 21.01 -22.40 17.89
CA ALA A 521 19.59 -22.76 17.84
C ALA A 521 18.91 -22.01 16.69
N ASN A 522 17.89 -22.61 16.07
CA ASN A 522 17.12 -21.95 15.00
C ASN A 522 16.41 -20.70 15.55
N VAL A 523 16.38 -19.63 14.75
CA VAL A 523 15.70 -18.37 15.12
C VAL A 523 14.18 -18.54 15.15
N LEU A 524 13.63 -19.29 14.19
CA LEU A 524 12.19 -19.53 14.02
C LEU A 524 11.82 -20.99 14.27
N PHE A 525 10.59 -21.23 14.69
CA PHE A 525 9.95 -22.55 14.73
C PHE A 525 8.44 -22.44 14.42
N GLU A 526 7.85 -23.49 13.85
CA GLU A 526 6.40 -23.57 13.61
C GLU A 526 5.68 -24.21 14.81
N VAL A 527 4.45 -23.77 15.07
CA VAL A 527 3.55 -24.33 16.10
C VAL A 527 2.15 -24.50 15.52
N SER A 528 1.55 -25.68 15.67
CA SER A 528 0.14 -25.92 15.38
C SER A 528 -0.76 -25.40 16.52
N SER A 529 -1.82 -24.67 16.19
CA SER A 529 -2.86 -24.33 17.16
C SER A 529 -3.88 -25.48 17.30
N ASP A 530 -4.04 -26.03 18.50
CA ASP A 530 -5.02 -27.10 18.81
C ASP A 530 -6.46 -26.56 18.90
N THR A 531 -6.88 -25.77 17.91
CA THR A 531 -8.23 -25.23 17.75
C THR A 531 -9.11 -26.23 17.00
N PRO A 532 -10.20 -26.75 17.60
CA PRO A 532 -11.08 -27.70 16.92
C PRO A 532 -11.67 -27.09 15.64
N GLY A 533 -11.39 -27.71 14.49
CA GLY A 533 -11.92 -27.33 13.17
C GLY A 533 -10.87 -26.81 12.19
N GLU A 534 -9.80 -26.14 12.66
CA GLU A 534 -8.71 -25.67 11.79
C GLU A 534 -7.34 -25.81 12.48
N ALA A 535 -6.45 -26.60 11.87
CA ALA A 535 -5.04 -26.63 12.22
C ALA A 535 -4.33 -25.43 11.57
N ARG A 536 -4.10 -24.36 12.33
CA ARG A 536 -3.35 -23.20 11.86
C ARG A 536 -1.89 -23.32 12.27
N TYR A 537 -0.99 -23.03 11.34
CA TYR A 537 0.45 -22.95 11.59
C TYR A 537 0.82 -21.52 11.97
N GLU A 538 1.26 -21.33 13.21
CA GLU A 538 1.89 -20.11 13.69
C GLU A 538 3.42 -20.20 13.51
N ILE A 539 4.07 -19.08 13.20
CA ILE A 539 5.53 -18.95 13.30
C ILE A 539 5.84 -18.24 14.63
N ARG A 540 6.81 -18.77 15.38
CA ARG A 540 7.27 -18.19 16.64
C ARG A 540 8.79 -18.06 16.67
N VAL A 541 9.27 -17.05 17.41
CA VAL A 541 10.71 -16.79 17.62
C VAL A 541 11.21 -17.53 18.86
N HIS A 542 12.42 -18.09 18.79
CA HIS A 542 13.01 -18.84 19.90
C HIS A 542 13.03 -18.03 21.23
N PRO A 543 12.53 -18.56 22.37
CA PRO A 543 12.32 -17.78 23.59
C PRO A 543 13.57 -17.10 24.17
N THR A 544 14.76 -17.69 24.01
CA THR A 544 16.02 -17.05 24.43
C THR A 544 16.37 -15.83 23.58
N LEU A 545 16.01 -15.82 22.29
CA LEU A 545 16.24 -14.67 21.42
C LEU A 545 15.27 -13.54 21.75
N LEU A 546 13.98 -13.83 21.97
CA LEU A 546 13.01 -12.85 22.45
C LEU A 546 13.47 -12.19 23.77
N LYS A 547 13.99 -12.99 24.73
CA LYS A 547 14.63 -12.47 25.95
C LYS A 547 15.86 -11.61 25.66
N TRP A 548 16.61 -11.86 24.59
CA TRP A 548 17.81 -11.11 24.25
C TRP A 548 17.48 -9.74 23.65
N TYR A 549 16.46 -9.62 22.81
CA TYR A 549 15.95 -8.31 22.37
C TYR A 549 15.45 -7.50 23.59
N ASN A 550 14.56 -8.08 24.41
CA ASN A 550 13.99 -7.43 25.59
C ASN A 550 15.05 -7.02 26.64
N ALA A 551 16.18 -7.74 26.73
CA ALA A 551 17.30 -7.40 27.62
C ALA A 551 18.35 -6.47 26.98
N SER A 552 18.33 -6.29 25.66
CA SER A 552 19.26 -5.39 24.94
C SER A 552 18.71 -3.96 24.86
N ASP A 553 17.38 -3.81 24.75
CA ASP A 553 16.75 -2.50 24.68
C ASP A 553 15.38 -2.50 25.39
N ARG A 554 15.27 -1.73 26.48
CA ARG A 554 14.03 -1.59 27.26
C ARG A 554 12.91 -0.90 26.47
N PHE A 555 13.24 -0.20 25.39
CA PHE A 555 12.29 0.52 24.54
C PHE A 555 12.60 0.31 23.05
N THR A 556 12.69 -0.95 22.63
CA THR A 556 12.80 -1.33 21.21
C THR A 556 11.80 -0.52 20.36
N PRO A 557 12.24 0.24 19.33
CA PRO A 557 11.35 1.09 18.56
C PRO A 557 10.24 0.32 17.84
N LEU A 558 9.00 0.81 17.99
CA LEU A 558 7.86 0.37 17.19
C LEU A 558 8.14 0.69 15.73
N THR A 559 8.05 -0.31 14.84
CA THR A 559 8.46 -0.15 13.44
C THR A 559 7.23 -0.17 12.54
N PHE A 560 6.91 0.97 11.95
CA PHE A 560 5.73 1.17 11.08
C PHE A 560 6.12 1.25 9.60
N SER A 561 5.21 0.92 8.71
CA SER A 561 5.28 1.34 7.31
C SER A 561 5.09 2.87 7.21
N PRO A 562 5.78 3.57 6.29
CA PRO A 562 5.44 4.94 5.92
C PRO A 562 3.97 5.14 5.56
N THR A 563 3.29 4.10 5.05
CA THR A 563 1.86 4.15 4.69
C THR A 563 0.90 4.13 5.88
N GLU A 564 1.39 3.80 7.08
CA GLU A 564 0.62 3.74 8.32
C GLU A 564 0.70 5.05 9.14
N LEU A 565 1.49 6.01 8.67
CA LEU A 565 1.84 7.25 9.37
C LEU A 565 1.39 8.51 8.61
N PRO A 566 1.12 9.64 9.31
CA PRO A 566 0.84 10.92 8.65
C PRO A 566 1.99 11.38 7.75
N MET A 567 1.68 12.02 6.61
CA MET A 567 2.71 12.57 5.73
C MET A 567 3.30 13.86 6.28
N LEU A 568 4.60 14.06 6.09
CA LEU A 568 5.33 15.26 6.50
C LEU A 568 5.22 16.44 5.51
N CYS A 569 4.71 16.17 4.30
CA CYS A 569 4.46 17.18 3.27
C CYS A 569 3.03 17.05 2.72
N PRO A 570 2.49 18.07 2.03
CA PRO A 570 1.25 17.97 1.28
C PRO A 570 1.26 16.74 0.36
N PRO A 571 0.24 15.87 0.39
CA PRO A 571 0.22 14.64 -0.39
C PRO A 571 0.19 14.89 -1.90
N LEU A 572 0.61 13.92 -2.71
CA LEU A 572 0.45 13.94 -4.16
C LEU A 572 -1.06 13.98 -4.51
N PRO A 573 -1.53 14.96 -5.30
CA PRO A 573 -2.94 15.03 -5.70
C PRO A 573 -3.35 13.85 -6.60
N TRP A 574 -4.53 13.29 -6.34
CA TRP A 574 -5.21 12.38 -7.26
C TRP A 574 -5.38 13.04 -8.63
N VAL A 575 -4.78 12.44 -9.67
CA VAL A 575 -4.90 12.80 -11.09
C VAL A 575 -5.44 11.66 -11.95
N ASN A 576 -5.30 10.43 -11.47
CA ASN A 576 -5.73 9.18 -12.07
C ASN A 576 -6.21 8.24 -10.93
N THR A 577 -6.57 6.99 -11.21
CA THR A 577 -7.00 6.00 -10.20
C THR A 577 -5.88 5.18 -9.55
N ASN A 578 -4.64 5.38 -9.99
CA ASN A 578 -3.58 4.37 -9.89
C ASN A 578 -2.58 4.67 -8.77
N HIS A 579 -2.17 5.94 -8.63
CA HIS A 579 -1.28 6.37 -7.54
C HIS A 579 -1.54 7.83 -7.13
N ALA A 580 -1.61 8.08 -5.82
CA ALA A 580 -1.63 9.41 -5.21
C ALA A 580 -1.37 9.31 -3.69
N GLY A 581 -1.45 10.44 -2.99
CA GLY A 581 -1.23 10.50 -1.56
C GLY A 581 0.27 10.45 -1.24
N TYR A 582 0.75 9.26 -0.86
CA TYR A 582 2.17 9.00 -0.59
C TYR A 582 3.03 9.16 -1.87
N LEU A 583 4.33 9.38 -1.71
CA LEU A 583 5.23 9.71 -2.81
C LEU A 583 5.58 8.47 -3.66
N VAL A 584 5.90 7.36 -2.99
CA VAL A 584 6.43 6.12 -3.57
C VAL A 584 5.75 4.88 -2.99
N SER A 585 5.46 4.89 -1.69
CA SER A 585 4.87 3.76 -0.96
C SER A 585 3.38 3.60 -1.29
N SER A 586 2.88 2.36 -1.31
CA SER A 586 1.44 2.08 -1.50
C SER A 586 1.00 0.82 -0.77
N ASN A 587 -0.26 0.74 -0.35
CA ASN A 587 -0.90 -0.44 0.24
C ASN A 587 -2.40 -0.51 -0.13
N ASN A 588 -3.16 -1.46 0.42
CA ASN A 588 -4.59 -1.61 0.13
C ASN A 588 -5.46 -0.40 0.54
N ALA A 589 -5.06 0.34 1.57
CA ALA A 589 -5.72 1.57 2.03
C ALA A 589 -5.30 2.83 1.24
N THR A 590 -4.20 2.81 0.46
CA THR A 590 -3.75 3.96 -0.36
C THR A 590 -4.30 3.95 -1.80
N ARG A 591 -5.12 2.97 -2.17
CA ARG A 591 -5.81 2.93 -3.47
C ARG A 591 -6.91 4.00 -3.54
N PHE A 592 -7.32 4.40 -4.75
CA PHE A 592 -8.44 5.33 -4.94
C PHE A 592 -9.73 4.79 -4.31
N ILE A 593 -10.07 3.54 -4.66
CA ILE A 593 -11.05 2.70 -3.95
C ILE A 593 -10.29 1.65 -3.13
N ARG A 594 -10.56 1.59 -1.82
CA ARG A 594 -10.01 0.61 -0.88
C ARG A 594 -10.52 -0.79 -1.23
N LYS A 595 -9.60 -1.76 -1.17
CA LYS A 595 -9.95 -3.19 -1.18
C LYS A 595 -10.51 -3.58 0.18
N THR A 596 -11.63 -4.30 0.19
CA THR A 596 -12.13 -5.05 1.34
C THR A 596 -11.75 -6.51 1.21
N ASN A 597 -11.36 -7.13 2.33
CA ASN A 597 -10.94 -8.52 2.48
C ASN A 597 -9.64 -8.98 1.77
N PHE A 598 -8.98 -9.94 2.43
CA PHE A 598 -7.58 -10.32 2.22
C PHE A 598 -7.42 -11.80 1.80
N PHE A 599 -8.45 -12.39 1.19
CA PHE A 599 -8.50 -13.82 0.86
C PHE A 599 -7.73 -14.17 -0.44
N PRO A 600 -6.75 -15.09 -0.39
CA PRO A 600 -6.12 -15.63 -1.60
C PRO A 600 -7.17 -16.25 -2.54
N GLY A 601 -7.14 -15.86 -3.82
CA GLY A 601 -8.12 -16.28 -4.83
C GLY A 601 -9.19 -15.24 -5.17
N GLY A 602 -9.38 -14.19 -4.37
CA GLY A 602 -10.33 -13.10 -4.67
C GLY A 602 -9.88 -12.14 -5.80
N ASP A 603 -8.63 -12.27 -6.27
CA ASP A 603 -7.92 -11.28 -7.11
C ASP A 603 -8.61 -10.88 -8.43
N ALA A 604 -9.55 -11.66 -8.96
CA ALA A 604 -10.30 -11.29 -10.18
C ALA A 604 -11.41 -10.25 -9.92
N ALA A 605 -12.03 -10.26 -8.75
CA ALA A 605 -13.03 -9.28 -8.31
C ALA A 605 -12.36 -8.12 -7.56
N VAL A 606 -11.31 -8.41 -6.79
CA VAL A 606 -10.57 -7.46 -5.93
C VAL A 606 -9.60 -6.57 -6.74
N ASN A 607 -9.63 -6.62 -8.07
CA ASN A 607 -8.95 -5.69 -8.97
C ASN A 607 -9.93 -5.04 -9.98
N ASP A 608 -11.23 -5.03 -9.66
CA ASP A 608 -12.31 -4.65 -10.58
C ASP A 608 -13.14 -3.43 -10.13
N ASP A 609 -12.62 -2.68 -9.16
CA ASP A 609 -13.32 -1.64 -8.38
C ASP A 609 -13.83 -0.41 -9.20
N LEU A 610 -13.68 -0.40 -10.53
CA LEU A 610 -13.68 0.81 -11.38
C LEU A 610 -14.41 0.64 -12.73
N ASP A 611 -15.68 0.17 -12.76
CA ASP A 611 -16.52 0.18 -14.00
C ASP A 611 -17.11 1.58 -14.29
N PHE A 612 -16.24 2.58 -14.45
CA PHE A 612 -16.62 3.93 -14.86
C PHE A 612 -15.50 4.63 -15.63
N ASP A 613 -15.89 5.59 -16.48
CA ASP A 613 -14.93 6.42 -17.21
C ASP A 613 -14.31 7.46 -16.27
N ILE A 614 -12.99 7.35 -16.06
CA ILE A 614 -12.16 8.26 -15.26
C ILE A 614 -12.30 9.72 -15.72
N SER A 615 -12.56 9.96 -17.02
CA SER A 615 -12.76 11.31 -17.56
C SER A 615 -13.97 12.03 -16.95
N THR A 616 -14.95 11.28 -16.44
CA THR A 616 -16.22 11.80 -15.91
C THR A 616 -16.19 12.16 -14.42
N ILE A 617 -15.11 11.83 -13.69
CA ILE A 617 -15.01 12.02 -12.23
C ILE A 617 -13.94 13.02 -11.73
N PRO A 618 -13.47 14.05 -12.48
CA PRO A 618 -12.37 14.91 -12.03
C PRO A 618 -12.68 15.63 -10.71
N LEU A 619 -13.93 16.05 -10.50
CA LEU A 619 -14.38 16.69 -9.26
C LEU A 619 -14.31 15.77 -8.03
N VAL A 620 -14.33 14.44 -8.21
CA VAL A 620 -14.15 13.48 -7.11
C VAL A 620 -12.70 13.47 -6.66
N PHE A 621 -11.75 13.50 -7.61
CA PHE A 621 -10.33 13.70 -7.31
C PHE A 621 -10.11 15.05 -6.62
N ASP A 622 -10.68 16.15 -7.14
CA ASP A 622 -10.51 17.49 -6.56
C ASP A 622 -11.08 17.60 -5.14
N SER A 623 -12.19 16.91 -4.86
CA SER A 623 -12.78 16.80 -3.52
C SER A 623 -11.86 16.05 -2.55
N LEU A 624 -11.28 14.90 -2.95
CA LEU A 624 -10.30 14.18 -2.14
C LEU A 624 -9.03 15.01 -1.91
N ASN A 625 -8.58 15.73 -2.94
CA ASN A 625 -7.38 16.57 -2.88
C ASN A 625 -7.57 17.76 -1.92
N ALA A 626 -8.75 18.36 -1.88
CA ALA A 626 -9.09 19.40 -0.90
C ALA A 626 -9.06 18.88 0.55
N LEU A 627 -9.53 17.64 0.79
CA LEU A 627 -9.44 17.00 2.10
C LEU A 627 -8.00 16.62 2.47
N ALA A 628 -7.22 16.13 1.50
CA ALA A 628 -5.83 15.71 1.70
C ALA A 628 -4.84 16.88 1.87
N ALA A 629 -5.14 18.06 1.31
CA ALA A 629 -4.35 19.28 1.51
C ALA A 629 -4.47 19.89 2.93
N CYS A 630 -5.45 19.43 3.73
CA CYS A 630 -5.66 19.92 5.08
C CYS A 630 -4.49 19.55 6.01
N ALA A 631 -3.82 20.57 6.55
CA ALA A 631 -2.66 20.44 7.42
C ALA A 631 -3.05 20.39 8.91
N TRP A 632 -2.41 19.49 9.66
CA TRP A 632 -2.69 19.18 11.06
C TRP A 632 -1.44 19.32 11.93
N LYS A 633 -1.63 19.49 13.23
CA LYS A 633 -0.59 19.43 14.26
C LYS A 633 -1.14 18.80 15.55
N VAL A 634 -0.24 18.35 16.41
CA VAL A 634 -0.60 17.74 17.70
C VAL A 634 -1.04 18.80 18.71
N ASN A 635 -2.10 18.48 19.46
CA ASN A 635 -2.59 19.25 20.58
C ASN A 635 -1.77 18.89 21.85
N LYS A 636 -0.60 19.53 22.00
CA LYS A 636 0.41 19.16 23.02
C LYS A 636 -0.17 19.03 24.45
N PRO A 637 -0.94 20.00 25.00
CA PRO A 637 -1.49 19.88 26.35
C PRO A 637 -2.39 18.64 26.55
N ILE A 638 -3.13 18.24 25.51
CA ILE A 638 -4.00 17.06 25.56
C ILE A 638 -3.19 15.77 25.42
N LEU A 639 -2.14 15.75 24.58
CA LEU A 639 -1.19 14.62 24.55
C LEU A 639 -0.53 14.43 25.91
N ASP A 640 -0.04 15.49 26.54
CA ASP A 640 0.66 15.41 27.83
C ASP A 640 -0.26 14.97 28.98
N ALA A 641 -1.51 15.44 28.99
CA ALA A 641 -2.51 14.99 29.95
C ALA A 641 -2.90 13.51 29.77
N ILE A 642 -3.07 13.05 28.53
CA ILE A 642 -3.41 11.66 28.22
C ILE A 642 -2.23 10.71 28.50
N LEU A 643 -1.00 11.12 28.18
CA LEU A 643 0.21 10.38 28.56
C LEU A 643 0.36 10.24 30.08
N ARG A 644 0.00 11.28 30.86
CA ARG A 644 0.00 11.23 32.33
C ARG A 644 -1.00 10.19 32.86
N VAL A 645 -2.22 10.14 32.33
CA VAL A 645 -3.23 9.16 32.74
C VAL A 645 -2.83 7.74 32.34
N ALA A 646 -2.41 7.53 31.09
CA ALA A 646 -2.00 6.21 30.59
C ALA A 646 -0.82 5.65 31.42
N ARG A 647 0.26 6.42 31.61
CA ARG A 647 1.40 6.02 32.47
C ARG A 647 1.00 5.83 33.94
N GLY A 648 -0.06 6.49 34.38
CA GLY A 648 -0.69 6.30 35.69
C GLY A 648 -1.48 5.00 35.84
N GLY A 649 -1.53 4.12 34.84
CA GLY A 649 -2.29 2.86 34.86
C GLY A 649 -3.62 2.88 34.10
N GLY A 650 -3.90 3.97 33.36
CA GLY A 650 -5.11 4.16 32.57
C GLY A 650 -6.33 4.61 33.39
N ASP A 651 -7.45 4.81 32.70
CA ASP A 651 -8.76 5.13 33.26
C ASP A 651 -9.87 4.83 32.25
N LYS A 652 -10.67 3.78 32.51
CA LYS A 652 -11.85 3.38 31.71
C LYS A 652 -12.76 4.57 31.41
N ASN A 653 -12.91 5.49 32.36
CA ASN A 653 -13.81 6.64 32.26
C ASN A 653 -13.37 7.64 31.20
N LEU A 654 -12.06 7.77 30.97
CA LEU A 654 -11.45 8.63 29.94
C LEU A 654 -11.21 7.89 28.61
N SER A 655 -11.75 6.67 28.46
CA SER A 655 -11.49 5.77 27.34
C SER A 655 -10.02 5.39 27.17
N ILE A 656 -9.25 5.37 28.26
CA ILE A 656 -7.84 4.97 28.28
C ILE A 656 -7.76 3.60 29.00
N PRO A 657 -7.21 2.53 28.39
CA PRO A 657 -7.32 1.18 28.95
C PRO A 657 -6.70 1.06 30.34
N GLU A 658 -7.51 0.66 31.32
CA GLU A 658 -7.10 0.56 32.72
C GLU A 658 -6.43 -0.79 32.99
N THR A 659 -5.23 -0.79 33.57
CA THR A 659 -4.49 -2.01 33.94
C THR A 659 -4.61 -2.36 35.42
N LYS A 660 -4.96 -1.40 36.27
CA LYS A 660 -5.02 -1.53 37.74
C LYS A 660 -6.18 -2.38 38.25
N SER A 661 -7.28 -2.44 37.51
CA SER A 661 -8.50 -3.19 37.88
C SER A 661 -8.48 -4.66 37.43
N LEU A 662 -7.39 -5.12 36.78
CA LEU A 662 -7.28 -6.47 36.23
C LEU A 662 -6.93 -7.52 37.31
N PHE A 663 -7.85 -8.46 37.55
CA PHE A 663 -7.61 -9.63 38.40
C PHE A 663 -6.45 -10.50 37.87
N PRO A 664 -5.58 -11.05 38.74
CA PRO A 664 -4.53 -11.98 38.31
C PRO A 664 -5.09 -13.20 37.57
N ILE A 665 -4.42 -13.62 36.49
CA ILE A 665 -4.84 -14.80 35.70
C ILE A 665 -4.63 -16.08 36.53
N PRO A 666 -5.69 -16.86 36.84
CA PRO A 666 -5.55 -18.08 37.62
C PRO A 666 -4.82 -19.21 36.87
N PRO A 667 -4.18 -20.15 37.58
CA PRO A 667 -3.44 -21.25 36.97
C PRO A 667 -4.36 -22.21 36.21
N LYS A 668 -3.87 -22.78 35.08
CA LYS A 668 -4.62 -23.78 34.29
C LYS A 668 -4.91 -25.10 35.03
N LYS A 669 -4.21 -25.38 36.14
CA LYS A 669 -4.43 -26.56 36.97
C LYS A 669 -5.35 -26.19 38.14
N PHE A 670 -6.63 -26.48 37.99
CA PHE A 670 -7.60 -26.46 39.08
C PHE A 670 -7.46 -27.73 39.93
N ASP A 671 -7.85 -27.66 41.20
CA ASP A 671 -7.74 -28.82 42.09
C ASP A 671 -8.62 -29.99 41.60
N SER A 672 -8.04 -31.18 41.62
CA SER A 672 -8.68 -32.47 41.37
C SER A 672 -9.78 -32.82 42.38
N THR A 673 -9.78 -32.22 43.57
CA THR A 673 -10.82 -32.42 44.60
C THR A 673 -12.16 -31.77 44.24
N LEU A 674 -12.15 -30.69 43.45
CA LEU A 674 -13.35 -29.94 43.05
C LEU A 674 -14.33 -30.82 42.26
N THR A 675 -15.62 -30.68 42.52
CA THR A 675 -16.68 -31.36 41.75
C THR A 675 -16.62 -30.98 40.27
N ARG A 676 -17.30 -31.77 39.42
CA ARG A 676 -17.38 -31.48 37.98
C ARG A 676 -17.94 -30.09 37.69
N GLU A 677 -18.90 -29.63 38.50
CA GLU A 677 -19.60 -28.37 38.30
C GLU A 677 -18.76 -27.16 38.75
N GLU A 678 -18.16 -27.22 39.95
CA GLU A 678 -17.20 -26.22 40.42
C GLU A 678 -16.00 -26.10 39.46
N ARG A 679 -15.51 -27.23 38.95
CA ARG A 679 -14.41 -27.26 37.98
C ARG A 679 -14.80 -26.59 36.66
N ILE A 680 -16.02 -26.79 36.16
CA ILE A 680 -16.56 -26.08 34.98
C ILE A 680 -16.72 -24.59 35.28
N ALA A 681 -17.20 -24.22 36.46
CA ALA A 681 -17.31 -22.82 36.89
C ALA A 681 -15.94 -22.13 36.96
N ALA A 682 -14.93 -22.78 37.56
CA ALA A 682 -13.56 -22.28 37.63
C ALA A 682 -12.90 -22.15 36.24
N TYR A 683 -13.11 -23.12 35.33
CA TYR A 683 -12.69 -23.00 33.93
C TYR A 683 -13.35 -21.80 33.22
N ARG A 684 -14.66 -21.59 33.42
CA ARG A 684 -15.38 -20.43 32.86
C ARG A 684 -14.87 -19.10 33.43
N GLN A 685 -14.67 -19.02 34.74
CA GLN A 685 -14.13 -17.83 35.40
C GLN A 685 -12.71 -17.49 34.90
N ALA A 686 -11.84 -18.50 34.80
CA ALA A 686 -10.48 -18.34 34.29
C ALA A 686 -10.45 -17.96 32.79
N HIS A 687 -11.38 -18.48 31.99
CA HIS A 687 -11.57 -18.07 30.60
C HIS A 687 -12.01 -16.59 30.52
N ASN A 688 -12.99 -16.18 31.32
CA ASN A 688 -13.47 -14.79 31.35
C ASN A 688 -12.38 -13.81 31.83
N ILE A 689 -11.59 -14.16 32.85
CA ILE A 689 -10.44 -13.35 33.30
C ILE A 689 -9.39 -13.23 32.19
N ARG A 690 -9.06 -14.33 31.49
CA ARG A 690 -8.13 -14.27 30.35
C ARG A 690 -8.69 -13.41 29.22
N LYS A 691 -9.96 -13.56 28.87
CA LYS A 691 -10.64 -12.75 27.83
C LYS A 691 -10.52 -11.25 28.15
N LEU A 692 -10.79 -10.84 29.39
CA LEU A 692 -10.62 -9.44 29.82
C LEU A 692 -9.17 -8.95 29.72
N HIS A 693 -8.18 -9.79 30.09
CA HIS A 693 -6.76 -9.47 29.90
C HIS A 693 -6.39 -9.28 28.43
N ASP A 694 -6.85 -10.18 27.55
CA ASP A 694 -6.49 -10.16 26.14
C ASP A 694 -7.21 -9.02 25.38
N GLU A 695 -8.46 -8.70 25.76
CA GLU A 695 -9.18 -7.48 25.33
C GLU A 695 -8.44 -6.21 25.78
N THR A 696 -8.02 -6.15 27.04
CA THR A 696 -7.32 -4.96 27.58
C THR A 696 -5.91 -4.81 27.00
N ARG A 697 -5.17 -5.91 26.75
CA ARG A 697 -3.90 -5.89 26.00
C ARG A 697 -4.10 -5.32 24.61
N SER A 698 -5.16 -5.73 23.92
CA SER A 698 -5.45 -5.29 22.55
C SER A 698 -5.70 -3.78 22.49
N LEU A 699 -6.51 -3.24 23.41
CA LEU A 699 -6.73 -1.80 23.53
C LEU A 699 -5.45 -1.05 23.97
N TRP A 700 -4.65 -1.63 24.89
CA TRP A 700 -3.38 -1.04 25.32
C TRP A 700 -2.38 -0.91 24.17
N ALA A 701 -2.27 -1.93 23.31
CA ALA A 701 -1.44 -1.89 22.10
C ALA A 701 -1.90 -0.80 21.12
N THR A 702 -3.23 -0.63 20.96
CA THR A 702 -3.79 0.44 20.12
C THR A 702 -3.44 1.84 20.64
N GLU A 703 -3.58 2.13 21.94
CA GLU A 703 -3.18 3.42 22.49
C GLU A 703 -1.66 3.61 22.55
N LEU A 704 -0.88 2.54 22.80
CA LEU A 704 0.59 2.56 22.68
C LEU A 704 1.01 3.04 21.29
N TYR A 705 0.43 2.49 20.22
CA TYR A 705 0.75 2.90 18.85
C TYR A 705 0.32 4.36 18.62
N ARG A 706 -0.95 4.70 18.92
CA ARG A 706 -1.52 6.03 18.71
C ARG A 706 -0.74 7.13 19.42
N LEU A 707 -0.43 6.94 20.70
CA LEU A 707 0.25 7.95 21.53
C LEU A 707 1.74 8.04 21.19
N SER A 708 2.38 6.94 20.76
CA SER A 708 3.78 6.99 20.30
C SER A 708 3.90 7.75 18.98
N ILE A 709 2.97 7.52 18.04
CA ILE A 709 2.88 8.30 16.79
C ILE A 709 2.55 9.77 17.11
N ALA A 710 1.54 10.05 17.93
CA ALA A 710 1.21 11.42 18.34
C ALA A 710 2.41 12.14 19.00
N ASN A 711 3.24 11.44 19.77
CA ASN A 711 4.43 12.03 20.35
C ASN A 711 5.59 12.21 19.34
N HIS A 712 5.74 11.33 18.34
CA HIS A 712 6.70 11.52 17.24
C HIS A 712 6.35 12.76 16.39
N TYR A 713 5.05 13.04 16.20
CA TYR A 713 4.56 14.19 15.45
C TYR A 713 4.27 15.43 16.32
N ARG A 714 4.66 15.41 17.62
CA ARG A 714 4.39 16.47 18.62
C ARG A 714 4.71 17.88 18.13
N ASP A 715 5.86 18.02 17.48
CA ASP A 715 6.41 19.30 17.03
C ASP A 715 6.38 19.48 15.51
N LYS A 716 5.72 18.55 14.78
CA LYS A 716 5.63 18.54 13.32
C LYS A 716 4.25 19.02 12.84
N VAL A 717 4.23 19.59 11.63
CA VAL A 717 3.01 19.73 10.82
C VAL A 717 2.91 18.50 9.92
N PHE A 718 1.70 17.98 9.72
CA PHE A 718 1.48 16.77 8.95
C PHE A 718 0.14 16.75 8.21
N TRP A 719 0.02 15.84 7.24
CA TRP A 719 -1.13 15.68 6.37
C TRP A 719 -1.66 14.25 6.41
N PHE A 720 -2.96 14.13 6.12
CA PHE A 720 -3.60 12.84 5.91
C PHE A 720 -3.86 12.66 4.41
N PRO A 721 -3.16 11.75 3.70
CA PRO A 721 -3.65 11.25 2.42
C PRO A 721 -4.99 10.54 2.63
N HIS A 722 -5.89 10.63 1.64
CA HIS A 722 -7.25 10.09 1.72
C HIS A 722 -7.59 9.20 0.53
N SER A 723 -8.43 8.19 0.80
CA SER A 723 -8.98 7.22 -0.14
C SER A 723 -10.46 6.98 0.17
N MET A 724 -11.18 6.27 -0.70
CA MET A 724 -12.62 6.00 -0.53
C MET A 724 -12.91 4.50 -0.38
N ASP A 725 -14.05 4.15 0.21
CA ASP A 725 -14.64 2.82 0.01
C ASP A 725 -15.42 2.74 -1.33
N PHE A 726 -15.90 1.55 -1.68
CA PHE A 726 -16.73 1.30 -2.88
C PHE A 726 -18.05 2.09 -2.93
N ARG A 727 -18.40 2.84 -1.87
CA ARG A 727 -19.61 3.68 -1.74
C ARG A 727 -19.28 5.18 -1.84
N GLY A 728 -18.01 5.55 -2.05
CA GLY A 728 -17.55 6.94 -2.08
C GLY A 728 -17.40 7.58 -0.69
N ARG A 729 -17.41 6.81 0.40
CA ARG A 729 -17.13 7.35 1.75
C ARG A 729 -15.62 7.54 1.91
N VAL A 730 -15.20 8.74 2.28
CA VAL A 730 -13.79 9.13 2.37
C VAL A 730 -13.18 8.76 3.73
N TYR A 731 -11.94 8.25 3.73
CA TYR A 731 -11.20 7.83 4.92
C TYR A 731 -9.70 8.19 4.82
N PRO A 732 -9.05 8.66 5.92
CA PRO A 732 -7.60 8.81 6.00
C PRO A 732 -6.86 7.47 5.79
N CYS A 733 -5.76 7.46 5.04
CA CYS A 733 -4.98 6.24 4.80
C CYS A 733 -4.23 5.72 6.05
N PRO A 734 -3.62 6.56 6.92
CA PRO A 734 -3.03 6.11 8.19
C PRO A 734 -4.08 5.48 9.13
N PRO A 735 -3.90 4.24 9.63
CA PRO A 735 -4.93 3.55 10.43
C PRO A 735 -4.78 3.76 11.95
N HIS A 736 -3.64 4.23 12.46
CA HIS A 736 -3.37 4.27 13.92
C HIS A 736 -3.66 5.63 14.56
N PHE A 737 -3.40 6.72 13.83
CA PHE A 737 -3.50 8.09 14.33
C PHE A 737 -4.09 9.00 13.25
N HIS A 738 -5.39 9.28 13.34
CA HIS A 738 -6.12 10.09 12.35
C HIS A 738 -7.43 10.69 12.94
N HIS A 739 -7.97 11.71 12.29
CA HIS A 739 -9.07 12.52 12.82
C HIS A 739 -10.44 11.84 12.91
N MET A 740 -10.64 10.69 12.25
CA MET A 740 -11.91 9.97 12.31
C MET A 740 -12.11 9.27 13.67
N GLY A 741 -11.04 9.07 14.45
CA GLY A 741 -11.05 8.21 15.64
C GLY A 741 -11.12 6.72 15.27
N GLU A 742 -11.32 5.87 16.28
CA GLU A 742 -11.45 4.41 16.09
C GLU A 742 -12.67 4.03 15.24
N LEU A 743 -12.45 3.96 13.95
CA LEU A 743 -12.77 2.74 13.23
C LEU A 743 -11.67 1.75 13.63
N LEU A 744 -12.05 0.56 14.08
CA LEU A 744 -11.08 -0.53 14.23
C LEU A 744 -10.40 -0.75 12.86
N PRO A 745 -9.08 -0.99 12.81
CA PRO A 745 -8.51 -1.62 11.62
C PRO A 745 -9.22 -2.97 11.44
N ASP A 746 -9.79 -3.14 10.25
CA ASP A 746 -10.56 -4.31 9.81
C ASP A 746 -11.74 -4.74 10.70
N ALA A 747 -12.91 -4.16 10.44
CA ALA A 747 -14.18 -4.88 10.62
C ALA A 747 -14.27 -6.16 9.77
N ASP A 748 -13.36 -6.32 8.79
CA ASP A 748 -13.18 -7.54 7.99
C ASP A 748 -12.52 -8.71 8.77
N GLN A 749 -11.86 -8.48 9.93
CA GLN A 749 -11.24 -9.54 10.73
C GLN A 749 -12.17 -10.15 11.80
N LEU A 750 -13.30 -9.51 12.11
CA LEU A 750 -14.28 -10.00 13.10
C LEU A 750 -15.71 -9.89 12.57
N VAL A 751 -16.17 -10.98 11.95
CA VAL A 751 -17.57 -11.14 11.52
C VAL A 751 -18.48 -11.29 12.74
N GLY A 752 -19.20 -10.23 13.13
CA GLY A 752 -20.28 -10.35 14.13
C GLY A 752 -20.91 -9.07 14.68
N LEU A 753 -22.23 -8.96 14.49
CA LEU A 753 -23.22 -8.24 15.32
C LEU A 753 -23.35 -6.70 15.18
N PHE A 754 -24.42 -6.16 15.80
CA PHE A 754 -25.17 -4.97 15.37
C PHE A 754 -25.16 -3.81 16.40
N PHE A 755 -25.10 -2.56 15.88
CA PHE A 755 -25.69 -1.28 16.35
C PHE A 755 -25.64 -0.78 17.84
N CYS A 756 -25.50 0.55 17.95
CA CYS A 756 -26.05 1.46 19.00
C CYS A 756 -25.13 2.07 20.11
N ASN A 757 -25.65 2.43 21.30
CA ASN A 757 -25.22 3.61 22.11
C ASN A 757 -25.09 3.34 23.64
N ALA A 758 -24.45 4.17 24.50
CA ALA A 758 -23.90 5.56 24.44
C ALA A 758 -22.34 5.59 24.29
N ASP A 759 -21.47 6.54 24.69
CA ASP A 759 -21.51 7.87 25.35
C ASP A 759 -20.34 8.81 24.86
N ARG A 760 -19.94 9.91 25.57
CA ARG A 760 -18.87 10.91 25.27
C ARG A 760 -18.24 11.69 26.45
N PHE A 761 -18.67 11.52 27.70
CA PHE A 761 -18.63 12.64 28.67
C PHE A 761 -17.29 13.20 29.17
N ARG A 762 -16.21 12.38 29.29
CA ARG A 762 -15.22 12.62 30.36
C ARG A 762 -13.86 13.17 29.89
N VAL A 763 -13.37 12.83 28.68
CA VAL A 763 -12.19 13.50 28.07
C VAL A 763 -12.42 15.01 27.89
N MET A 764 -13.69 15.42 27.79
CA MET A 764 -14.09 16.82 27.76
C MET A 764 -13.81 17.57 29.08
N ALA A 765 -13.94 16.93 30.25
CA ALA A 765 -13.66 17.58 31.54
C ALA A 765 -12.17 17.96 31.66
N LEU A 766 -11.28 17.09 31.18
CA LEU A 766 -9.83 17.32 31.14
C LEU A 766 -9.48 18.48 30.18
N ARG A 767 -10.16 18.58 29.03
CA ARG A 767 -10.10 19.76 28.13
C ARG A 767 -10.59 21.04 28.80
N MET A 768 -11.64 20.97 29.62
CA MET A 768 -12.23 22.13 30.26
C MET A 768 -11.37 22.67 31.40
N GLN A 769 -10.83 21.80 32.25
CA GLN A 769 -9.92 22.20 33.34
C GLN A 769 -8.64 22.83 32.79
N ILE A 770 -7.94 22.17 31.85
CA ILE A 770 -6.67 22.68 31.29
C ILE A 770 -6.88 24.03 30.58
N CYS A 771 -8.02 24.26 29.92
CA CYS A 771 -8.34 25.56 29.33
C CYS A 771 -8.68 26.63 30.37
N LEU A 772 -9.18 26.28 31.55
CA LEU A 772 -9.39 27.21 32.66
C LEU A 772 -8.05 27.55 33.33
N ASP A 773 -7.24 26.54 33.67
CA ASP A 773 -5.92 26.69 34.31
C ASP A 773 -4.95 27.54 33.47
N ILE A 774 -5.07 27.52 32.13
CA ILE A 774 -4.26 28.33 31.21
C ILE A 774 -4.77 29.78 31.11
N PHE A 775 -6.04 30.05 31.42
CA PHE A 775 -6.65 31.40 31.38
C PHE A 775 -6.78 32.06 32.75
N GLN A 776 -6.67 31.30 33.85
CA GLN A 776 -6.78 31.77 35.23
C GLN A 776 -5.59 31.22 36.03
N GLY A 777 -4.59 32.07 36.26
CA GLY A 777 -3.32 31.71 36.90
C GLY A 777 -3.38 31.53 38.42
N GLU A 778 -4.45 30.96 38.97
CA GLU A 778 -4.62 30.71 40.40
C GLU A 778 -5.15 29.29 40.68
N SER A 779 -4.66 28.66 41.74
CA SER A 779 -4.99 27.29 42.11
C SER A 779 -6.19 27.22 43.06
N SER A 780 -7.28 26.55 42.66
CA SER A 780 -8.36 26.16 43.59
C SER A 780 -8.88 24.75 43.30
N THR A 781 -8.83 23.88 44.31
CA THR A 781 -9.36 22.51 44.25
C THR A 781 -10.83 22.46 44.66
N ALA A 782 -11.71 21.92 43.81
CA ALA A 782 -13.12 21.68 44.14
C ALA A 782 -13.48 20.20 44.00
N ASN A 783 -13.89 19.57 45.09
CA ASN A 783 -14.39 18.19 45.07
C ASN A 783 -15.84 18.16 44.58
N LEU A 784 -16.17 17.22 43.69
CA LEU A 784 -17.55 16.87 43.33
C LEU A 784 -17.86 15.46 43.82
N THR A 785 -18.81 15.35 44.75
CA THR A 785 -19.22 14.09 45.37
C THR A 785 -20.20 13.31 44.49
N GLU A 786 -20.00 12.01 44.38
CA GLU A 786 -20.93 11.09 43.73
C GLU A 786 -22.27 10.98 44.47
N LYS A 787 -23.37 10.82 43.73
CA LYS A 787 -24.43 9.86 44.07
C LYS A 787 -25.46 9.67 42.94
N GLY A 788 -25.72 8.40 42.61
CA GLY A 788 -26.98 7.95 41.99
C GLY A 788 -27.14 8.20 40.49
N ILE A 789 -26.76 7.22 39.68
CA ILE A 789 -27.69 6.26 39.04
C ILE A 789 -26.83 5.18 38.40
N ASP A 790 -26.68 4.05 39.11
CA ASP A 790 -26.09 2.81 38.59
C ASP A 790 -27.08 1.68 38.84
N THR A 791 -27.74 1.21 37.77
CA THR A 791 -28.38 -0.12 37.72
C THR A 791 -28.78 -0.47 36.28
N TYR A 792 -28.50 -1.71 35.86
CA TYR A 792 -29.07 -2.36 34.67
C TYR A 792 -28.80 -1.78 33.26
N LEU A 793 -27.56 -1.37 32.95
CA LEU A 793 -27.06 -1.35 31.55
C LEU A 793 -25.64 -1.91 31.34
N ASP A 794 -25.00 -2.47 32.37
CA ASP A 794 -23.59 -2.88 32.30
C ASP A 794 -23.39 -4.28 31.69
N SER A 795 -23.63 -4.41 30.38
CA SER A 795 -23.03 -5.48 29.55
C SER A 795 -22.97 -5.08 28.07
N PHE A 796 -21.89 -5.46 27.38
CA PHE A 796 -21.61 -5.19 25.95
C PHE A 796 -21.43 -3.71 25.53
N SER A 797 -20.58 -2.98 26.25
CA SER A 797 -19.98 -1.73 25.74
C SER A 797 -18.81 -2.02 24.78
N PHE A 798 -19.05 -1.99 23.46
CA PHE A 798 -17.96 -2.03 22.47
C PHE A 798 -17.30 -0.64 22.31
N PRO A 799 -15.99 -0.55 22.01
CA PRO A 799 -15.31 0.73 21.86
C PRO A 799 -15.84 1.51 20.65
N LYS A 800 -16.41 2.68 20.91
CA LYS A 800 -16.69 3.68 19.88
C LYS A 800 -15.49 4.56 19.69
N GLY A 801 -15.06 4.75 18.44
CA GLY A 801 -14.42 5.95 17.91
C GLY A 801 -13.75 6.89 18.91
N SER A 802 -12.72 6.41 19.64
CA SER A 802 -12.21 7.06 20.85
C SER A 802 -11.96 8.55 20.65
N ASP A 803 -12.66 9.39 21.42
CA ASP A 803 -12.55 10.85 21.32
C ASP A 803 -11.15 11.35 21.75
N VAL A 804 -10.30 10.49 22.35
CA VAL A 804 -8.84 10.68 22.50
C VAL A 804 -8.20 11.08 21.17
N ALA A 805 -8.46 10.35 20.09
CA ALA A 805 -7.82 10.57 18.79
C ALA A 805 -8.16 11.95 18.19
N ARG A 806 -9.40 12.43 18.39
CA ARG A 806 -9.84 13.79 18.06
C ARG A 806 -9.36 14.82 19.08
N GLY A 807 -9.13 14.38 20.31
CA GLY A 807 -8.52 15.14 21.41
C GLY A 807 -7.13 15.65 21.04
N LEU A 808 -6.31 14.74 20.51
CA LEU A 808 -4.87 14.84 20.25
C LEU A 808 -4.46 15.75 19.07
N ILE A 809 -5.39 16.25 18.25
CA ILE A 809 -5.07 16.99 17.02
C ILE A 809 -5.86 18.29 16.88
N VAL A 810 -5.27 19.23 16.15
CA VAL A 810 -5.90 20.48 15.69
C VAL A 810 -5.39 20.83 14.29
N PHE A 811 -6.08 21.74 13.59
CA PHE A 811 -5.56 22.30 12.34
C PHE A 811 -4.21 23.00 12.58
N ALA A 812 -3.26 22.82 11.65
CA ALA A 812 -1.94 23.43 11.74
C ALA A 812 -2.05 24.96 11.65
N LYS A 813 -2.80 25.44 10.66
CA LYS A 813 -3.18 26.83 10.48
C LYS A 813 -4.36 27.20 11.38
N GLY A 814 -4.22 28.29 12.13
CA GLY A 814 -5.34 28.98 12.77
C GLY A 814 -5.99 29.99 11.82
N LEU A 815 -7.25 30.31 12.07
CA LEU A 815 -7.97 31.42 11.42
C LEU A 815 -8.48 32.38 12.50
N PRO A 816 -8.56 33.70 12.22
CA PRO A 816 -9.16 34.65 13.14
C PRO A 816 -10.65 34.34 13.34
N LEU A 817 -11.14 34.45 14.58
CA LEU A 817 -12.52 34.10 14.93
C LEU A 817 -13.57 35.01 14.27
N GLY A 818 -13.22 36.28 14.03
CA GLY A 818 -14.18 37.32 13.65
C GLY A 818 -15.31 37.50 14.68
N GLU A 819 -16.35 38.22 14.30
CA GLU A 819 -17.49 38.56 15.17
C GLU A 819 -18.19 37.33 15.78
N ARG A 820 -18.30 36.24 15.01
CA ARG A 820 -19.14 35.08 15.34
C ARG A 820 -18.37 33.83 15.77
N GLY A 821 -17.05 33.77 15.58
CA GLY A 821 -16.26 32.56 15.87
C GLY A 821 -16.29 32.16 17.34
N LEU A 822 -16.22 33.12 18.27
CA LEU A 822 -16.34 32.81 19.71
C LEU A 822 -17.74 32.24 20.07
N ARG A 823 -18.81 32.72 19.43
CA ARG A 823 -20.15 32.16 19.58
C ARG A 823 -20.21 30.73 19.04
N TRP A 824 -19.63 30.48 17.87
CA TRP A 824 -19.54 29.14 17.29
C TRP A 824 -18.70 28.16 18.12
N LEU A 825 -17.60 28.61 18.74
CA LEU A 825 -16.81 27.80 19.67
C LEU A 825 -17.60 27.45 20.95
N LYS A 826 -18.35 28.40 21.52
CA LYS A 826 -19.24 28.14 22.66
C LYS A 826 -20.36 27.14 22.31
N ILE A 827 -20.96 27.27 21.13
CA ILE A 827 -21.96 26.30 20.61
C ILE A 827 -21.32 24.93 20.37
N HIS A 828 -20.13 24.87 19.78
CA HIS A 828 -19.40 23.61 19.56
C HIS A 828 -19.07 22.91 20.89
N LEU A 829 -18.63 23.66 21.91
CA LEU A 829 -18.39 23.15 23.25
C LEU A 829 -19.67 22.58 23.87
N ALA A 830 -20.79 23.32 23.81
CA ALA A 830 -22.09 22.84 24.29
C ALA A 830 -22.55 21.56 23.56
N ASN A 831 -22.39 21.51 22.23
CA ASN A 831 -22.69 20.33 21.43
C ASN A 831 -21.83 19.10 21.81
N LEU A 832 -20.57 19.31 22.20
CA LEU A 832 -19.69 18.22 22.67
C LEU A 832 -20.11 17.66 24.03
N THR A 833 -20.70 18.46 24.93
CA THR A 833 -21.24 17.93 26.21
C THR A 833 -22.37 16.92 25.99
N GLY A 834 -23.12 17.05 24.90
CA GLY A 834 -24.35 16.32 24.66
C GLY A 834 -25.53 16.69 25.57
N ASN A 835 -25.38 17.62 26.52
CA ASN A 835 -26.44 18.09 27.42
C ASN A 835 -27.46 19.00 26.71
N VAL A 836 -27.01 19.76 25.70
CA VAL A 836 -27.83 20.78 25.00
C VAL A 836 -28.21 20.28 23.61
N LYS A 837 -28.87 19.11 23.55
CA LYS A 837 -29.38 18.47 22.32
C LYS A 837 -30.85 18.80 22.01
N ARG A 838 -31.53 19.45 22.95
CA ARG A 838 -32.89 19.99 22.87
C ARG A 838 -32.81 21.45 23.32
#